data_AF-A0A6C0FWG4-F1
#
_entry.id   AF-A0A6C0FWG4-F1
#
_cell.length_a   1.000
_cell.length_b   1.000
_cell.length_c   1.000
_cell.angle_alpha   90.00
_cell.angle_beta   90.00
_cell.angle_gamma   90.00
#
_symmetry.space_group_name_H-M   'P 1'
#
loop_
_entity.id
_entity.type
_entity.pdbx_description
1 polymer ?
#
loop_
_entity_poly.entity_id
_entity_poly.type
_entity_poly.pdbx_seq_one_letter_code
_entity_poly.pdbx_strand_id
1 'polypeptide(L)'
;MEPHLYEALSPDRQLSEAEQALVWRKSASHRTSAEERRICREVRRNWRRGEMKIATILLEGDAGSGKTQLAKALSADFGLPYTKVTCFADMDKTDVIGAILPVIADDRLARLSPEDREALQALYDSDGFQSASRLLTDKLRLSPEAASYRMKRLLQLAQEQTDGDAVEYRFYPSEIVNAYRNGYLLEIQEPTVIRDAAVLMALNSALEPDGSINLPTEVVRRHPDFIAVITTNRGYAGVRPLNEALRDRVQHAERMDLPDKDAMIERAEAKTGYRNRRVLATLADVILLLDQTARAHAIKGVAGMRSFFYWTDAVAAGAGVTTSLYPKVVYKLTTDPEEIKLLEAALEQRGLFAALAGAEAEAAAGREAVLEPDQEAEPEQEAEAARPAAENGRERHKPQRRTDAEAVEIHTWGAVEVESELQEQTDAEGIALKKAAGSEEGSAGALIAPADGESSENGDDGEPRYHQANPETMPAEDAVRRRREERAQLNREAREAVAESPHGRVKLVVHRPDFDEAGRNEYERMSRELLPVVREIARKALPLLEQEPTAEFARHHAYGSRFQADAVAHRDFNAFAKKRPPTDSPSLAVALRVDESASMAAFGRLEAAKRAVIAVYDFCRMCGIPVMIYGDTADVSRLEQMSVFAYADLKRLDPDDRYRLMGIRARSNNRDGMALRIIAERLAASPQSTKLLISLSDGQPKAMEDYAGSVAMRDMRQTIAEFERKGVTMLAAAIGQDKEIISRIYGNERFLDITDLQALPAKLVGLIAKYL
;
A
#
# COMPACT_ATOMS: atom_id res chain seq x y z
N MET A 1 27.23 38.77 20.79
CA MET A 1 25.84 38.63 20.30
C MET A 1 25.71 39.52 19.09
N GLU A 2 25.54 38.95 17.89
CA GLU A 2 25.40 39.74 16.65
C GLU A 2 23.99 40.34 16.58
N PRO A 3 23.82 41.67 16.53
CA PRO A 3 22.51 42.34 16.56
C PRO A 3 21.60 42.02 15.36
N HIS A 4 22.19 41.59 14.24
CA HIS A 4 21.49 41.39 12.95
C HIS A 4 20.78 40.04 12.79
N LEU A 5 20.84 39.16 13.81
CA LEU A 5 20.25 37.82 13.75
C LEU A 5 18.73 37.79 13.98
N TYR A 6 18.09 38.92 14.28
CA TYR A 6 16.65 38.99 14.61
C TYR A 6 15.88 40.03 13.78
N GLU A 7 16.50 40.67 12.78
CA GLU A 7 15.78 41.56 11.86
C GLU A 7 15.04 40.76 10.79
N ALA A 8 13.83 41.21 10.46
CA ALA A 8 13.03 40.68 9.36
C ALA A 8 13.77 40.86 8.02
N LEU A 9 13.52 39.96 7.06
CA LEU A 9 14.22 39.99 5.77
C LEU A 9 13.86 41.24 4.93
N SER A 10 12.62 41.69 5.03
CA SER A 10 12.07 42.83 4.28
C SER A 10 11.36 43.79 5.25
N PRO A 11 12.11 44.57 6.06
CA PRO A 11 11.55 45.39 7.13
C PRO A 11 10.63 46.52 6.62
N ASP A 12 10.78 46.93 5.37
CA ASP A 12 9.94 47.96 4.73
C ASP A 12 8.56 47.42 4.29
N ARG A 13 8.34 46.11 4.35
CA ARG A 13 7.08 45.48 3.92
C ARG A 13 6.02 45.64 5.01
N GLN A 14 4.91 46.28 4.66
CA GLN A 14 3.72 46.34 5.51
C GLN A 14 2.87 45.09 5.29
N LEU A 15 2.73 44.27 6.33
CA LEU A 15 1.83 43.12 6.33
C LEU A 15 0.43 43.57 6.76
N SER A 16 -0.60 43.04 6.11
CA SER A 16 -1.99 43.14 6.59
C SER A 16 -2.16 42.43 7.94
N GLU A 17 -3.24 42.73 8.67
CA GLU A 17 -3.53 42.05 9.95
C GLU A 17 -3.65 40.52 9.76
N ALA A 18 -4.23 40.09 8.64
CA ALA A 18 -4.36 38.67 8.28
C ALA A 18 -2.98 38.03 8.02
N GLU A 19 -2.09 38.69 7.27
CA GLU A 19 -0.73 38.21 7.04
C GLU A 19 0.10 38.18 8.32
N GLN A 20 -0.05 39.19 9.18
CA GLN A 20 0.66 39.27 10.45
C GLN A 20 0.26 38.12 11.40
N ALA A 21 -1.01 37.69 11.36
CA ALA A 21 -1.49 36.53 12.10
C ALA A 21 -0.89 35.20 11.61
N LEU A 22 -0.49 35.14 10.32
CA LEU A 22 0.16 33.97 9.72
C LEU A 22 1.67 33.93 10.00
N VAL A 23 2.29 35.00 10.50
CA VAL A 23 3.68 34.96 10.96
C VAL A 23 3.76 34.11 12.23
N TRP A 24 4.51 33.01 12.16
CA TRP A 24 4.59 32.09 13.28
C TRP A 24 5.24 32.72 14.52
N ARG A 25 4.80 32.32 15.71
CA ARG A 25 5.41 32.72 16.98
C ARG A 25 6.11 31.53 17.61
N LYS A 26 7.40 31.67 17.92
CA LYS A 26 8.18 30.63 18.60
C LYS A 26 7.59 30.35 19.98
N SER A 27 7.38 29.09 20.32
CA SER A 27 6.90 28.70 21.64
C SER A 27 7.98 28.93 22.70
N ALA A 28 7.59 29.06 23.97
CA ALA A 28 8.54 29.19 25.08
C ALA A 28 9.50 27.98 25.20
N SER A 29 9.05 26.82 24.72
CA SER A 29 9.81 25.57 24.65
C SER A 29 10.73 25.48 23.42
N HIS A 30 10.65 26.41 22.47
CA HIS A 30 11.53 26.40 21.30
C HIS A 30 12.96 26.69 21.72
N ARG A 31 13.89 25.91 21.15
CA ARG A 31 15.33 26.09 21.33
C ARG A 31 15.96 26.17 19.96
N THR A 32 16.48 27.36 19.63
CA THR A 32 17.13 27.64 18.35
C THR A 32 18.31 26.69 18.14
N SER A 33 18.18 25.83 17.13
CA SER A 33 19.18 24.82 16.81
C SER A 33 20.37 25.42 16.02
N ALA A 34 21.43 24.64 15.85
CA ALA A 34 22.57 25.09 15.05
C ALA A 34 22.20 25.23 13.56
N GLU A 35 21.35 24.33 13.07
CA GLU A 35 20.75 24.32 11.73
C GLU A 35 19.97 25.61 11.47
N GLU A 36 19.08 25.98 12.40
CA GLU A 36 18.30 27.23 12.34
C GLU A 36 19.21 28.46 12.19
N ARG A 37 20.27 28.56 12.99
CA ARG A 37 21.22 29.67 12.91
C ARG A 37 21.98 29.68 11.58
N ARG A 38 22.38 28.51 11.07
CA ARG A 38 23.09 28.40 9.78
C ARG A 38 22.20 28.85 8.62
N ILE A 39 20.98 28.31 8.55
CA ILE A 39 20.01 28.67 7.52
C ILE A 39 19.73 30.18 7.57
N CYS A 40 19.41 30.72 8.75
CA CYS A 40 19.13 32.15 8.91
C CYS A 40 20.30 33.03 8.48
N ARG A 41 21.54 32.63 8.80
CA ARG A 41 22.75 33.36 8.41
C ARG A 41 22.94 33.36 6.89
N GLU A 42 22.83 32.20 6.25
CA GLU A 42 23.04 32.06 4.81
C GLU A 42 21.95 32.77 4.00
N VAL A 43 20.68 32.64 4.40
CA VAL A 43 19.57 33.34 3.74
C VAL A 43 19.73 34.86 3.86
N ARG A 44 19.98 35.39 5.06
CA ARG A 44 20.18 36.84 5.26
C ARG A 44 21.37 37.37 4.46
N ARG A 45 22.50 36.64 4.47
CA ARG A 45 23.71 37.01 3.72
C ARG A 45 23.46 37.14 2.22
N ASN A 46 22.58 36.30 1.67
CA ASN A 46 22.31 36.26 0.23
C ASN A 46 20.99 36.93 -0.18
N TRP A 47 20.20 37.47 0.75
CA TRP A 47 18.83 37.94 0.50
C TRP A 47 18.71 38.99 -0.62
N ARG A 48 19.69 39.89 -0.74
CA ARG A 48 19.73 40.97 -1.74
C ARG A 48 20.67 40.68 -2.92
N ARG A 49 21.18 39.45 -3.06
CA ARG A 49 22.21 39.10 -4.06
C ARG A 49 21.65 38.52 -5.36
N GLY A 50 20.61 39.11 -5.94
CA GLY A 50 20.08 38.73 -7.27
C GLY A 50 20.00 37.22 -7.49
N GLU A 51 20.76 36.70 -8.46
CA GLU A 51 20.86 35.27 -8.80
C GLU A 51 21.34 34.36 -7.66
N MET A 52 22.14 34.88 -6.71
CA MET A 52 22.65 34.13 -5.56
C MET A 52 21.65 34.06 -4.39
N LYS A 53 20.45 34.64 -4.54
CA LYS A 53 19.44 34.68 -3.49
C LYS A 53 18.99 33.27 -3.11
N ILE A 54 19.07 32.94 -1.83
CA ILE A 54 18.55 31.68 -1.27
C ILE A 54 17.07 31.87 -0.95
N ALA A 55 16.21 31.23 -1.74
CA ALA A 55 14.76 31.25 -1.64
C ALA A 55 14.14 29.83 -1.71
N THR A 56 14.94 28.80 -1.95
CA THR A 56 14.51 27.39 -1.89
C THR A 56 15.42 26.60 -0.96
N ILE A 57 14.84 26.06 0.12
CA ILE A 57 15.54 25.35 1.20
C ILE A 57 15.02 23.91 1.26
N LEU A 58 15.92 22.92 1.35
CA LEU A 58 15.58 21.51 1.55
C LEU A 58 15.95 21.08 2.97
N LEU A 59 14.97 20.54 3.70
CA LEU A 59 15.17 19.91 5.01
C LEU A 59 14.91 18.41 4.86
N GLU A 60 15.97 17.61 4.94
CA GLU A 60 15.89 16.16 4.78
C GLU A 60 16.31 15.46 6.08
N GLY A 61 15.47 14.56 6.59
CA GLY A 61 15.75 13.82 7.81
C GLY A 61 14.57 12.95 8.22
N ASP A 62 14.67 12.24 9.33
CA ASP A 62 13.66 11.22 9.66
C ASP A 62 12.37 11.81 10.24
N ALA A 63 11.34 10.97 10.33
CA ALA A 63 10.06 11.36 10.90
C ALA A 63 10.26 11.84 12.36
N GLY A 64 9.78 13.05 12.66
CA GLY A 64 9.90 13.61 14.00
C GLY A 64 11.26 14.26 14.33
N SER A 65 12.18 14.45 13.38
CA SER A 65 13.43 15.21 13.60
C SER A 65 13.26 16.72 13.74
N GLY A 66 12.03 17.24 13.58
CA GLY A 66 11.71 18.65 13.80
C GLY A 66 11.67 19.53 12.54
N LYS A 67 11.74 18.95 11.33
CA LYS A 67 11.69 19.67 10.04
C LYS A 67 10.60 20.75 9.96
N THR A 68 9.36 20.40 10.27
CA THR A 68 8.23 21.33 10.27
C THR A 68 8.34 22.41 11.35
N GLN A 69 8.91 22.09 12.52
CA GLN A 69 9.13 23.10 13.56
C GLN A 69 10.21 24.09 13.15
N LEU A 70 11.25 23.61 12.44
CA LEU A 70 12.26 24.48 11.86
C LEU A 70 11.68 25.40 10.78
N ALA A 71 10.87 24.88 9.84
CA ALA A 71 10.20 25.70 8.83
C ALA A 71 9.35 26.83 9.45
N LYS A 72 8.62 26.51 10.52
CA LYS A 72 7.86 27.50 11.31
C LYS A 72 8.75 28.50 12.04
N ALA A 73 9.86 28.05 12.63
CA ALA A 73 10.82 28.94 13.28
C ALA A 73 11.44 29.93 12.28
N LEU A 74 11.72 29.49 11.05
CA LEU A 74 12.22 30.35 9.97
C LEU A 74 11.21 31.44 9.58
N SER A 75 9.90 31.15 9.57
CA SER A 75 8.86 32.17 9.36
C SER A 75 8.95 33.28 10.42
N ALA A 76 9.12 32.90 11.69
CA ALA A 76 9.29 33.85 12.79
C ALA A 76 10.60 34.66 12.65
N ASP A 77 11.70 34.01 12.26
CA ASP A 77 13.00 34.68 12.10
C ASP A 77 13.03 35.65 10.91
N PHE A 78 12.35 35.31 9.83
CA PHE A 78 12.31 36.10 8.62
C PHE A 78 11.22 37.18 8.63
N GLY A 79 10.23 37.06 9.52
CA GLY A 79 9.06 37.93 9.57
C GLY A 79 8.12 37.71 8.39
N LEU A 80 8.07 36.49 7.83
CA LEU A 80 7.24 36.15 6.69
C LEU A 80 6.03 35.30 7.12
N PRO A 81 4.83 35.54 6.55
CA PRO A 81 3.68 34.67 6.76
C PRO A 81 3.99 33.21 6.42
N TYR A 82 3.50 32.25 7.21
CA TYR A 82 3.72 30.82 6.99
C TYR A 82 2.45 30.16 6.45
N THR A 83 2.61 29.38 5.39
CA THR A 83 1.61 28.40 4.94
C THR A 83 2.29 27.07 4.58
N LYS A 84 1.50 26.01 4.44
CA LYS A 84 2.02 24.67 4.15
C LYS A 84 1.12 23.91 3.19
N VAL A 85 1.73 23.02 2.43
CA VAL A 85 1.05 22.02 1.62
C VAL A 85 1.64 20.66 1.90
N THR A 86 0.78 19.71 2.26
CA THR A 86 1.15 18.30 2.44
C THR A 86 0.84 17.54 1.17
N CYS A 87 1.89 17.04 0.51
CA CYS A 87 1.78 16.26 -0.71
C CYS A 87 1.27 14.84 -0.40
N PHE A 88 0.58 14.24 -1.35
CA PHE A 88 0.04 12.88 -1.27
C PHE A 88 0.18 12.19 -2.63
N ALA A 89 0.05 10.86 -2.66
CA ALA A 89 0.34 10.05 -3.84
C ALA A 89 -0.47 10.47 -5.08
N ASP A 90 -1.77 10.71 -4.86
CA ASP A 90 -2.74 11.02 -5.90
C ASP A 90 -2.98 12.52 -6.10
N MET A 91 -2.01 13.35 -5.67
CA MET A 91 -2.05 14.79 -5.87
C MET A 91 -2.14 15.11 -7.36
N ASP A 92 -2.96 16.08 -7.73
CA ASP A 92 -3.14 16.49 -9.12
C ASP A 92 -2.80 17.97 -9.33
N LYS A 93 -2.87 18.43 -10.59
CA LYS A 93 -2.48 19.79 -10.97
C LYS A 93 -3.37 20.85 -10.30
N THR A 94 -4.60 20.52 -9.95
CA THR A 94 -5.53 21.46 -9.28
C THR A 94 -5.12 21.72 -7.83
N ASP A 95 -4.50 20.74 -7.16
CA ASP A 95 -3.94 20.94 -5.82
C ASP A 95 -2.72 21.88 -5.83
N VAL A 96 -2.00 21.96 -6.96
CA VAL A 96 -0.83 22.84 -7.11
C VAL A 96 -1.19 24.21 -7.65
N ILE A 97 -2.10 24.31 -8.61
CA ILE A 97 -2.40 25.57 -9.30
C ILE A 97 -3.68 26.22 -8.77
N GLY A 98 -4.68 25.41 -8.44
CA GLY A 98 -6.03 25.86 -8.13
C GLY A 98 -7.08 25.22 -9.04
N ALA A 99 -8.34 25.46 -8.72
CA ALA A 99 -9.48 24.89 -9.43
C ALA A 99 -10.41 25.99 -9.97
N ILE A 100 -11.11 25.67 -11.06
CA ILE A 100 -12.22 26.50 -11.55
C ILE A 100 -13.49 25.90 -10.99
N LEU A 101 -14.24 26.68 -10.21
CA LEU A 101 -15.50 26.25 -9.60
C LEU A 101 -16.65 27.13 -10.10
N PRO A 102 -17.87 26.57 -10.26
CA PRO A 102 -19.05 27.36 -10.60
C PRO A 102 -19.45 28.27 -9.43
N VAL A 103 -19.84 29.50 -9.75
CA VAL A 103 -20.40 30.48 -8.81
C VAL A 103 -21.92 30.43 -8.90
N ILE A 104 -22.57 30.20 -7.75
CA ILE A 104 -24.02 30.25 -7.63
C ILE A 104 -24.40 31.68 -7.24
N ALA A 105 -25.30 32.31 -8.00
CA ALA A 105 -25.79 33.65 -7.71
C ALA A 105 -26.50 33.73 -6.34
N ASP A 106 -26.43 34.90 -5.68
CA ASP A 106 -26.91 35.10 -4.30
C ASP A 106 -28.40 34.76 -4.11
N ASP A 107 -29.23 35.01 -5.12
CA ASP A 107 -30.66 34.70 -5.14
C ASP A 107 -30.93 33.18 -5.12
N ARG A 108 -30.00 32.39 -5.66
CA ARG A 108 -30.03 30.92 -5.69
C ARG A 108 -29.36 30.31 -4.46
N LEU A 109 -28.33 30.95 -3.92
CA LEU A 109 -27.69 30.55 -2.66
C LEU A 109 -28.71 30.51 -1.50
N ALA A 110 -29.69 31.43 -1.53
CA ALA A 110 -30.80 31.52 -0.58
C ALA A 110 -31.79 30.32 -0.63
N ARG A 111 -31.77 29.50 -1.70
CA ARG A 111 -32.65 28.33 -1.87
C ARG A 111 -32.01 27.02 -1.43
N LEU A 112 -30.69 27.03 -1.20
CA LEU A 112 -29.95 25.88 -0.70
C LEU A 112 -30.23 25.64 0.78
N SER A 113 -30.02 24.38 1.21
CA SER A 113 -30.07 24.03 2.63
C SER A 113 -29.07 24.87 3.42
N PRO A 114 -29.34 25.18 4.71
CA PRO A 114 -28.44 26.00 5.52
C PRO A 114 -27.00 25.46 5.53
N GLU A 115 -26.85 24.14 5.62
CA GLU A 115 -25.54 23.48 5.63
C GLU A 115 -24.82 23.55 4.27
N ASP A 116 -25.53 23.47 3.15
CA ASP A 116 -24.94 23.56 1.81
C ASP A 116 -24.56 25.00 1.46
N ARG A 117 -25.34 25.97 1.95
CA ARG A 117 -25.01 27.40 1.89
C ARG A 117 -23.76 27.71 2.71
N GLU A 118 -23.67 27.20 3.94
CA GLU A 118 -22.49 27.37 4.79
C GLU A 118 -21.24 26.75 4.14
N ALA A 119 -21.38 25.57 3.52
CA ALA A 119 -20.31 24.91 2.79
C ALA A 119 -19.80 25.73 1.58
N LEU A 120 -20.71 26.25 0.75
CA LEU A 120 -20.37 27.10 -0.40
C LEU A 120 -19.80 28.45 0.01
N GLN A 121 -20.38 29.06 1.04
CA GLN A 121 -19.91 30.34 1.56
C GLN A 121 -18.51 30.19 2.19
N ALA A 122 -18.24 29.08 2.89
CA ALA A 122 -16.89 28.77 3.36
C ALA A 122 -15.87 28.61 2.20
N LEU A 123 -16.27 28.04 1.06
CA LEU A 123 -15.43 27.93 -0.14
C LEU A 123 -15.23 29.28 -0.86
N TYR A 124 -16.24 30.16 -0.83
CA TYR A 124 -16.19 31.48 -1.46
C TYR A 124 -15.43 32.50 -0.62
N ASP A 125 -15.51 32.39 0.70
CA ASP A 125 -14.83 33.24 1.68
C ASP A 125 -13.36 32.82 1.91
N SER A 126 -12.96 31.63 1.45
CA SER A 126 -11.57 31.22 1.50
C SER A 126 -10.78 31.87 0.37
N ASP A 127 -9.91 32.83 0.71
CA ASP A 127 -8.96 33.46 -0.23
C ASP A 127 -7.90 32.49 -0.76
N GLY A 128 -7.87 31.23 -0.29
CA GLY A 128 -6.98 30.18 -0.74
C GLY A 128 -7.58 28.79 -0.70
N PHE A 129 -7.26 28.01 -1.73
CA PHE A 129 -7.66 26.61 -1.81
C PHE A 129 -6.67 25.76 -1.03
N GLN A 130 -7.00 25.49 0.25
CA GLN A 130 -6.86 24.12 0.73
C GLN A 130 -7.85 23.28 -0.06
N SER A 131 -7.46 22.07 -0.50
CA SER A 131 -8.30 21.20 -1.33
C SER A 131 -9.76 21.29 -0.88
N ALA A 132 -10.70 21.63 -1.76
CA ALA A 132 -12.09 21.98 -1.41
C ALA A 132 -12.69 21.04 -0.35
N SER A 133 -12.36 19.75 -0.48
CA SER A 133 -12.69 18.68 0.44
C SER A 133 -12.07 18.86 1.84
N ARG A 134 -10.80 19.26 1.97
CA ARG A 134 -10.18 19.61 3.27
C ARG A 134 -10.84 20.80 3.95
N LEU A 135 -11.18 21.85 3.21
CA LEU A 135 -11.86 23.00 3.80
C LEU A 135 -13.22 22.60 4.38
N LEU A 136 -13.97 21.75 3.66
CA LEU A 136 -15.20 21.15 4.17
C LEU A 136 -14.94 20.20 5.35
N THR A 137 -13.87 19.41 5.32
CA THR A 137 -13.44 18.58 6.45
C THR A 137 -13.14 19.40 7.70
N ASP A 138 -12.42 20.51 7.57
CA ASP A 138 -11.95 21.29 8.72
C ASP A 138 -13.04 22.22 9.27
N LYS A 139 -13.81 22.89 8.39
CA LYS A 139 -14.90 23.80 8.79
C LYS A 139 -16.16 23.06 9.23
N LEU A 140 -16.53 21.98 8.53
CA LEU A 140 -17.76 21.22 8.82
C LEU A 140 -17.50 19.91 9.58
N ARG A 141 -16.25 19.64 9.98
CA ARG A 141 -15.83 18.42 10.70
C ARG A 141 -16.22 17.12 9.99
N LEU A 142 -16.17 17.11 8.66
CA LEU A 142 -16.53 15.97 7.80
C LEU A 142 -15.33 15.05 7.53
N SER A 143 -15.54 13.74 7.40
CA SER A 143 -14.48 12.85 6.89
C SER A 143 -14.08 13.24 5.45
N PRO A 144 -12.85 12.92 4.99
CA PRO A 144 -12.42 13.23 3.62
C PRO A 144 -13.36 12.67 2.54
N GLU A 145 -13.93 11.49 2.77
CA GLU A 145 -14.90 10.84 1.88
C GLU A 145 -16.25 11.59 1.88
N ALA A 146 -16.74 11.96 3.07
CA ALA A 146 -17.96 12.73 3.21
C ALA A 146 -17.83 14.13 2.60
N ALA A 147 -16.67 14.76 2.74
CA ALA A 147 -16.36 16.04 2.12
C ALA A 147 -16.30 15.95 0.58
N SER A 148 -15.71 14.88 0.04
CA SER A 148 -15.69 14.61 -1.41
C SER A 148 -17.10 14.36 -1.95
N TYR A 149 -17.92 13.58 -1.24
CA TYR A 149 -19.33 13.37 -1.59
C TYR A 149 -20.13 14.67 -1.52
N ARG A 150 -19.89 15.48 -0.49
CA ARG A 150 -20.58 16.76 -0.31
C ARG A 150 -20.17 17.77 -1.39
N MET A 151 -18.89 17.83 -1.75
CA MET A 151 -18.41 18.60 -2.91
C MET A 151 -19.10 18.15 -4.19
N LYS A 152 -19.20 16.84 -4.43
CA LYS A 152 -19.92 16.29 -5.60
C LYS A 152 -21.40 16.69 -5.59
N ARG A 153 -22.06 16.65 -4.43
CA ARG A 153 -23.45 17.09 -4.24
C ARG A 153 -23.63 18.59 -4.47
N LEU A 154 -22.73 19.43 -3.97
CA LEU A 154 -22.76 20.88 -4.18
C LEU A 154 -22.56 21.22 -5.66
N LEU A 155 -21.66 20.52 -6.35
CA LEU A 155 -21.47 20.63 -7.79
C LEU A 155 -22.71 20.15 -8.56
N GLN A 156 -23.36 19.08 -8.10
CA GLN A 156 -24.60 18.58 -8.69
C GLN A 156 -25.79 19.54 -8.46
N LEU A 157 -25.88 20.19 -7.31
CA LEU A 157 -26.88 21.22 -7.05
C LEU A 157 -26.66 22.47 -7.92
N ALA A 158 -25.40 22.81 -8.21
CA ALA A 158 -25.08 23.82 -9.21
C ALA A 158 -25.46 23.39 -10.64
N GLN A 159 -25.50 22.07 -10.93
CA GLN A 159 -25.92 21.49 -12.21
C GLN A 159 -27.45 21.45 -12.38
N GLU A 160 -28.21 21.11 -11.33
CA GLU A 160 -29.66 20.82 -11.40
C GLU A 160 -30.55 22.08 -11.48
N GLN A 161 -30.05 23.27 -11.14
CA GLN A 161 -30.85 24.51 -11.08
C GLN A 161 -30.49 25.58 -12.13
N THR A 162 -29.99 25.16 -13.29
CA THR A 162 -29.75 26.06 -14.43
C THR A 162 -30.96 26.10 -15.36
N ASP A 163 -31.94 26.95 -15.03
CA ASP A 163 -33.08 27.30 -15.91
C ASP A 163 -32.63 28.15 -17.12
N GLY A 164 -31.63 27.67 -17.88
CA GLY A 164 -31.13 28.33 -19.09
C GLY A 164 -30.18 29.53 -18.89
N ASP A 165 -29.87 29.90 -17.64
CA ASP A 165 -28.89 30.95 -17.34
C ASP A 165 -27.44 30.50 -17.56
N ALA A 166 -26.57 31.45 -17.94
CA ALA A 166 -25.14 31.24 -18.05
C ALA A 166 -24.52 30.93 -16.67
N VAL A 167 -23.78 29.83 -16.57
CA VAL A 167 -23.03 29.47 -15.37
C VAL A 167 -21.78 30.34 -15.28
N GLU A 168 -21.69 31.14 -14.22
CA GLU A 168 -20.48 31.90 -13.91
C GLU A 168 -19.44 30.97 -13.28
N TYR A 169 -18.18 31.11 -13.68
CA TYR A 169 -17.07 30.30 -13.16
C TYR A 169 -16.02 31.22 -12.56
N ARG A 170 -15.55 30.88 -11.35
CA ARG A 170 -14.46 31.58 -10.67
C ARG A 170 -13.27 30.65 -10.46
N PHE A 171 -12.08 31.18 -10.71
CA PHE A 171 -10.83 30.49 -10.43
C PHE A 171 -10.42 30.72 -8.98
N TYR A 172 -10.14 29.64 -8.26
CA TYR A 172 -9.68 29.63 -6.87
C TYR A 172 -8.22 29.19 -6.84
N PRO A 173 -7.27 30.09 -6.55
CA PRO A 173 -5.84 29.76 -6.50
C PRO A 173 -5.54 28.80 -5.34
N SER A 174 -4.55 27.92 -5.54
CA SER A 174 -4.03 27.07 -4.47
C SER A 174 -3.27 27.85 -3.40
N GLU A 175 -3.04 27.23 -2.25
CA GLU A 175 -2.11 27.73 -1.23
C GLU A 175 -0.70 28.01 -1.79
N ILE A 176 -0.26 27.20 -2.76
CA ILE A 176 1.04 27.41 -3.42
C ILE A 176 1.02 28.71 -4.20
N VAL A 177 -0.03 28.94 -5.01
CA VAL A 177 -0.16 30.16 -5.81
C VAL A 177 -0.32 31.39 -4.91
N ASN A 178 -1.06 31.29 -3.82
CA ASN A 178 -1.20 32.38 -2.85
C ASN A 178 0.12 32.74 -2.18
N ALA A 179 0.84 31.74 -1.68
CA ALA A 179 2.16 31.96 -1.11
C ALA A 179 3.13 32.59 -2.12
N TYR A 180 3.07 32.10 -3.36
CA TYR A 180 3.90 32.56 -4.46
C TYR A 180 3.62 34.00 -4.86
N ARG A 181 2.34 34.40 -4.89
CA ARG A 181 1.88 35.76 -5.21
C ARG A 181 2.16 36.76 -4.10
N ASN A 182 1.93 36.35 -2.85
CA ASN A 182 2.00 37.24 -1.69
C ASN A 182 3.34 37.16 -0.97
N GLY A 183 4.29 36.34 -1.41
CA GLY A 183 5.64 36.29 -0.81
C GLY A 183 5.65 35.70 0.59
N TYR A 184 5.01 34.55 0.77
CA TYR A 184 4.99 33.83 2.04
C TYR A 184 6.15 32.84 2.12
N LEU A 185 6.38 32.31 3.31
CA LEU A 185 7.15 31.09 3.49
C LEU A 185 6.20 29.89 3.31
N LEU A 186 6.39 29.15 2.22
CA LEU A 186 5.62 27.95 1.90
C LEU A 186 6.42 26.70 2.30
N GLU A 187 5.87 25.90 3.21
CA GLU A 187 6.39 24.56 3.48
C GLU A 187 5.74 23.52 2.55
N ILE A 188 6.54 22.89 1.68
CA ILE A 188 6.11 21.77 0.83
C ILE A 188 6.53 20.47 1.52
N GLN A 189 5.56 19.77 2.10
CA GLN A 189 5.81 18.55 2.87
C GLN A 189 5.69 17.31 2.00
N GLU A 190 6.70 16.45 2.08
CA GLU A 190 6.76 15.12 1.48
C GLU A 190 6.54 15.09 -0.05
N PRO A 191 7.13 16.00 -0.87
CA PRO A 191 6.88 15.99 -2.32
C PRO A 191 7.33 14.70 -3.02
N THR A 192 8.17 13.91 -2.36
CA THR A 192 8.61 12.58 -2.78
C THR A 192 7.49 11.54 -2.88
N VAL A 193 6.33 11.76 -2.28
CA VAL A 193 5.21 10.81 -2.41
C VAL A 193 4.43 11.02 -3.71
N ILE A 194 4.58 12.17 -4.37
CA ILE A 194 3.82 12.54 -5.57
C ILE A 194 4.11 11.54 -6.69
N ARG A 195 3.04 10.94 -7.23
CA ARG A 195 3.18 9.97 -8.31
C ARG A 195 3.17 10.58 -9.71
N ASP A 196 2.42 11.67 -9.90
CA ASP A 196 2.23 12.30 -11.21
C ASP A 196 3.36 13.29 -11.57
N ALA A 197 4.11 12.97 -12.63
CA ALA A 197 5.18 13.82 -13.12
C ALA A 197 4.69 15.23 -13.54
N ALA A 198 3.45 15.35 -14.00
CA ALA A 198 2.88 16.66 -14.39
C ALA A 198 2.75 17.61 -13.19
N VAL A 199 2.49 17.08 -12.00
CA VAL A 199 2.39 17.84 -10.75
C VAL A 199 3.78 18.30 -10.30
N LEU A 200 4.78 17.42 -10.41
CA LEU A 200 6.18 17.79 -10.15
C LEU A 200 6.66 18.89 -11.11
N MET A 201 6.27 18.84 -12.39
CA MET A 201 6.58 19.91 -13.34
C MET A 201 5.94 21.25 -12.97
N ALA A 202 4.69 21.24 -12.49
CA ALA A 202 4.01 22.45 -12.01
C ALA A 202 4.73 23.03 -10.78
N LEU A 203 5.14 22.18 -9.83
CA LEU A 203 5.96 22.58 -8.68
C LEU A 203 7.33 23.14 -9.08
N ASN A 204 7.99 22.54 -10.07
CA ASN A 204 9.29 23.05 -10.57
C ASN A 204 9.19 24.50 -11.03
N SER A 205 8.10 24.85 -11.72
CA SER A 205 7.86 26.23 -12.20
C SER A 205 7.71 27.22 -11.03
N ALA A 206 7.12 26.78 -9.91
CA ALA A 206 6.96 27.57 -8.70
C ALA A 206 8.28 27.72 -7.90
N LEU A 207 9.26 26.84 -8.10
CA LEU A 207 10.53 26.87 -7.35
C LEU A 207 11.62 27.67 -8.05
N GLU A 208 11.45 28.02 -9.34
CA GLU A 208 12.42 28.83 -10.08
C GLU A 208 12.54 30.25 -9.49
N PRO A 209 13.77 30.80 -9.34
CA PRO A 209 14.00 32.14 -8.78
C PRO A 209 13.29 33.25 -9.55
N ASP A 210 13.23 33.14 -10.89
CA ASP A 210 12.51 34.07 -11.77
C ASP A 210 11.30 33.40 -12.44
N GLY A 211 10.73 32.41 -11.76
CA GLY A 211 9.62 31.63 -12.29
C GLY A 211 8.36 32.47 -12.52
N SER A 212 7.45 31.90 -13.29
CA SER A 212 6.07 32.35 -13.39
C SER A 212 5.13 31.16 -13.43
N ILE A 213 3.97 31.28 -12.78
CA ILE A 213 2.92 30.28 -12.81
C ILE A 213 1.83 30.74 -13.77
N ASN A 214 1.59 29.95 -14.82
CA ASN A 214 0.51 30.19 -15.77
C ASN A 214 -0.81 29.65 -15.20
N LEU A 215 -1.69 30.55 -14.78
CA LEU A 215 -3.07 30.24 -14.40
C LEU A 215 -3.97 30.34 -15.64
N PRO A 216 -5.17 29.74 -15.61
CA PRO A 216 -6.15 29.90 -16.69
C PRO A 216 -6.56 31.36 -16.92
N THR A 217 -6.51 32.19 -15.88
CA THR A 217 -6.96 33.58 -15.90
C THR A 217 -5.83 34.59 -16.11
N GLU A 218 -4.61 34.27 -15.66
CA GLU A 218 -3.48 35.21 -15.64
C GLU A 218 -2.13 34.50 -15.51
N VAL A 219 -1.04 35.24 -15.70
CA VAL A 219 0.32 34.77 -15.42
C VAL A 219 0.81 35.42 -14.13
N VAL A 220 1.02 34.62 -13.08
CA VAL A 220 1.50 35.10 -11.78
C VAL A 220 3.02 35.04 -11.75
N ARG A 221 3.66 36.16 -11.40
CA ARG A 221 5.11 36.22 -11.17
C ARG A 221 5.45 35.96 -9.71
N ARG A 222 6.64 35.38 -9.48
CA ARG A 222 7.16 35.15 -8.14
C ARG A 222 7.27 36.45 -7.37
N HIS A 223 6.71 36.49 -6.15
CA HIS A 223 6.97 37.60 -5.24
C HIS A 223 8.43 37.57 -4.76
N PRO A 224 9.14 38.71 -4.67
CA PRO A 224 10.54 38.74 -4.27
C PRO A 224 10.77 38.11 -2.89
N ASP A 225 9.84 38.25 -1.96
CA ASP A 225 9.96 37.67 -0.60
C ASP A 225 9.55 36.19 -0.49
N PHE A 226 9.12 35.52 -1.56
CA PHE A 226 8.67 34.13 -1.49
C PHE A 226 9.82 33.16 -1.19
N ILE A 227 9.67 32.38 -0.11
CA ILE A 227 10.60 31.31 0.28
C ILE A 227 9.87 29.96 0.27
N ALA A 228 10.44 28.99 -0.41
CA ALA A 228 9.98 27.60 -0.37
C ALA A 228 10.86 26.77 0.55
N VAL A 229 10.25 26.06 1.51
CA VAL A 229 10.92 25.09 2.38
C VAL A 229 10.37 23.70 2.07
N ILE A 230 11.18 22.87 1.44
CA ILE A 230 10.84 21.48 1.12
C ILE A 230 11.22 20.60 2.31
N THR A 231 10.28 19.83 2.85
CA THR A 231 10.56 18.88 3.93
C THR A 231 10.32 17.45 3.45
N THR A 232 11.31 16.57 3.59
CA THR A 232 11.21 15.17 3.16
C THR A 232 11.75 14.21 4.20
N ASN A 233 11.13 13.03 4.28
CA ASN A 233 11.59 11.93 5.13
C ASN A 233 12.62 11.07 4.40
N ARG A 234 13.49 10.38 5.15
CA ARG A 234 14.43 9.38 4.61
C ARG A 234 13.89 7.98 4.85
N GLY A 235 14.08 7.08 3.88
CA GLY A 235 13.87 5.63 4.06
C GLY A 235 12.44 5.19 4.41
N TYR A 236 11.44 6.06 4.26
CA TYR A 236 10.04 5.75 4.55
C TYR A 236 9.41 4.95 3.40
N ALA A 237 8.55 3.99 3.70
CA ALA A 237 7.87 3.18 2.67
C ALA A 237 7.00 4.08 1.76
N GLY A 238 7.14 3.94 0.44
CA GLY A 238 6.42 4.77 -0.55
C GLY A 238 7.04 6.15 -0.83
N VAL A 239 8.18 6.49 -0.22
CA VAL A 239 8.93 7.72 -0.53
C VAL A 239 9.88 7.46 -1.70
N ARG A 240 9.60 8.11 -2.84
CA ARG A 240 10.49 8.11 -4.00
C ARG A 240 11.72 8.99 -3.73
N PRO A 241 12.87 8.76 -4.39
CA PRO A 241 13.94 9.73 -4.37
C PRO A 241 13.43 11.10 -4.86
N LEU A 242 13.88 12.18 -4.21
CA LEU A 242 13.54 13.54 -4.63
C LEU A 242 13.94 13.72 -6.09
N ASN A 243 12.98 14.14 -6.93
CA ASN A 243 13.18 14.37 -8.35
C ASN A 243 14.40 15.28 -8.60
N GLU A 244 15.27 14.89 -9.54
CA GLU A 244 16.49 15.63 -9.87
C GLU A 244 16.21 17.10 -10.22
N ALA A 245 15.13 17.38 -10.96
CA ALA A 245 14.74 18.75 -11.29
C ALA A 245 14.34 19.58 -10.06
N LEU A 246 13.70 18.96 -9.06
CA LEU A 246 13.42 19.65 -7.78
C LEU A 246 14.71 19.88 -7.01
N ARG A 247 15.61 18.87 -6.99
CA ARG A 247 16.88 18.92 -6.28
C ARG A 247 17.81 19.99 -6.83
N ASP A 248 17.89 20.17 -8.15
CA ASP A 248 18.71 21.20 -8.80
C ASP A 248 18.24 22.63 -8.50
N ARG A 249 16.98 22.80 -8.11
CA ARG A 249 16.39 24.11 -7.72
C ARG A 249 16.57 24.43 -6.25
N VAL A 250 17.15 23.51 -5.46
CA VAL A 250 17.46 23.73 -4.05
C VAL A 250 18.77 24.52 -3.95
N GLN A 251 18.72 25.66 -3.27
CA GLN A 251 19.89 26.53 -3.08
C GLN A 251 20.57 26.31 -1.74
N HIS A 252 19.84 25.75 -0.76
CA HIS A 252 20.39 25.39 0.54
C HIS A 252 19.73 24.09 1.03
N ALA A 253 20.54 23.13 1.46
CA ALA A 253 20.06 21.85 1.94
C ALA A 253 20.65 21.54 3.31
N GLU A 254 19.79 21.15 4.25
CA GLU A 254 20.16 20.84 5.61
C GLU A 254 19.71 19.42 5.97
N ARG A 255 20.63 18.67 6.57
CA ARG A 255 20.36 17.33 7.10
C ARG A 255 19.87 17.44 8.54
N MET A 256 18.69 16.87 8.80
CA MET A 256 17.98 16.95 10.09
C MET A 256 17.97 15.59 10.79
N ASP A 257 19.08 15.25 11.45
CA ASP A 257 19.17 14.06 12.29
C ASP A 257 18.63 14.32 13.71
N LEU A 258 18.62 13.29 14.57
CA LEU A 258 18.35 13.47 15.99
C LEU A 258 19.39 14.42 16.60
N PRO A 259 18.96 15.35 17.48
CA PRO A 259 19.89 16.22 18.17
C PRO A 259 20.74 15.43 19.17
N ASP A 260 21.80 16.07 19.66
CA ASP A 260 22.63 15.53 20.73
C ASP A 260 21.84 15.35 22.03
N LYS A 261 22.32 14.45 22.88
CA LYS A 261 21.65 14.03 24.13
C LYS A 261 21.27 15.23 25.01
N ASP A 262 22.15 16.20 25.18
CA ASP A 262 21.90 17.36 26.03
C ASP A 262 20.77 18.23 25.47
N ALA A 263 20.76 18.46 24.15
CA ALA A 263 19.66 19.16 23.50
C ALA A 263 18.35 18.37 23.52
N MET A 264 18.38 17.03 23.47
CA MET A 264 17.18 16.20 23.68
C MET A 264 16.60 16.47 25.07
N ILE A 265 17.42 16.37 26.11
CA ILE A 265 17.03 16.56 27.51
C ILE A 265 16.46 17.97 27.72
N GLU A 266 17.17 19.01 27.29
CA GLU A 266 16.71 20.41 27.44
C GLU A 266 15.34 20.64 26.78
N ARG A 267 15.14 20.08 25.58
CA ARG A 267 13.86 20.18 24.87
C ARG A 267 12.75 19.41 25.57
N ALA A 268 13.06 18.25 26.15
CA ALA A 268 12.09 17.49 26.93
C ALA A 268 11.71 18.22 28.22
N GLU A 269 12.68 18.71 29.00
CA GLU A 269 12.46 19.53 30.20
C GLU A 269 11.52 20.70 29.89
N ALA A 270 11.79 21.43 28.81
CA ALA A 270 11.01 22.59 28.42
C ALA A 270 9.58 22.25 27.93
N LYS A 271 9.34 21.03 27.47
CA LYS A 271 8.06 20.63 26.85
C LYS A 271 7.17 19.81 27.77
N THR A 272 7.73 18.92 28.57
CA THR A 272 6.99 18.05 29.50
C THR A 272 7.03 18.59 30.94
N GLY A 273 7.93 19.53 31.24
CA GLY A 273 8.12 20.04 32.60
C GLY A 273 8.85 19.07 33.54
N TYR A 274 9.20 17.86 33.07
CA TYR A 274 9.90 16.85 33.86
C TYR A 274 11.38 17.24 34.02
N ARG A 275 11.86 17.32 35.27
CA ARG A 275 13.20 17.87 35.60
C ARG A 275 14.24 16.83 36.04
N ASN A 276 13.88 15.56 36.18
CA ASN A 276 14.85 14.55 36.59
C ASN A 276 15.78 14.21 35.41
N ARG A 277 16.94 14.88 35.39
CA ARG A 277 17.96 14.74 34.34
C ARG A 277 18.54 13.33 34.21
N ARG A 278 18.64 12.58 35.31
CA ARG A 278 19.18 11.20 35.26
C ARG A 278 18.23 10.30 34.49
N VAL A 279 16.95 10.36 34.83
CA VAL A 279 15.90 9.63 34.12
C VAL A 279 15.86 10.07 32.65
N LEU A 280 15.80 11.38 32.37
CA LEU A 280 15.83 11.89 31.00
C LEU A 280 17.05 11.44 30.19
N ALA A 281 18.22 11.38 30.82
CA ALA A 281 19.45 10.90 30.19
C ALA A 281 19.34 9.42 29.80
N THR A 282 18.81 8.57 30.67
CA THR A 282 18.57 7.15 30.37
C THR A 282 17.57 6.98 29.23
N LEU A 283 16.46 7.72 29.26
CA LEU A 283 15.45 7.67 28.20
C LEU A 283 16.05 8.13 26.85
N ALA A 284 16.89 9.15 26.85
CA ALA A 284 17.57 9.64 25.65
C ALA A 284 18.57 8.61 25.09
N ASP A 285 19.35 7.94 25.95
CA ASP A 285 20.27 6.88 25.54
C ASP A 285 19.55 5.71 24.85
N VAL A 286 18.40 5.32 25.40
CA VAL A 286 17.55 4.27 24.80
C VAL A 286 17.05 4.69 23.42
N ILE A 287 16.55 5.92 23.25
CA ILE A 287 16.08 6.41 21.95
C ILE A 287 17.21 6.44 20.93
N LEU A 288 18.39 6.96 21.32
CA LEU A 288 19.56 7.03 20.44
C LEU A 288 20.05 5.64 20.02
N LEU A 289 20.08 4.68 20.95
CA LEU A 289 20.46 3.30 20.62
C LEU A 289 19.45 2.63 19.70
N LEU A 290 18.15 2.76 19.99
CA LEU A 290 17.10 2.17 19.16
C LEU A 290 17.10 2.75 17.74
N ASP A 291 17.34 4.06 17.57
CA ASP A 291 17.47 4.68 16.26
C ASP A 291 18.69 4.14 15.49
N GLN A 292 19.85 4.03 16.15
CA GLN A 292 21.07 3.48 15.53
C GLN A 292 20.90 2.01 15.13
N THR A 293 20.32 1.19 16.01
CA THR A 293 20.06 -0.23 15.75
C THR A 293 19.05 -0.39 14.62
N ALA A 294 17.94 0.37 14.63
CA ALA A 294 16.95 0.32 13.55
C ALA A 294 17.58 0.61 12.18
N ARG A 295 18.45 1.62 12.10
CA ARG A 295 19.17 1.95 10.85
C ARG A 295 20.15 0.85 10.43
N ALA A 296 20.93 0.32 11.37
CA ALA A 296 21.93 -0.72 11.08
C ALA A 296 21.28 -2.00 10.51
N HIS A 297 20.05 -2.30 10.93
CA HIS A 297 19.31 -3.48 10.52
C HIS A 297 18.22 -3.20 9.47
N ALA A 298 18.16 -1.99 8.92
CA ALA A 298 17.18 -1.55 7.94
C ALA A 298 15.71 -1.76 8.37
N ILE A 299 15.45 -1.62 9.68
CA ILE A 299 14.10 -1.57 10.25
C ILE A 299 13.42 -0.29 9.76
N LYS A 300 12.16 -0.40 9.30
CA LYS A 300 11.46 0.70 8.62
C LYS A 300 11.06 1.85 9.54
N GLY A 301 10.80 1.60 10.82
CA GLY A 301 10.39 2.64 11.76
C GLY A 301 11.56 3.45 12.33
N VAL A 302 11.24 4.59 12.95
CA VAL A 302 12.22 5.54 13.50
C VAL A 302 11.95 5.85 14.97
N ALA A 303 13.00 5.81 15.80
CA ALA A 303 12.95 6.24 17.19
C ALA A 303 13.24 7.74 17.28
N GLY A 304 12.22 8.57 17.01
CA GLY A 304 12.37 10.03 16.91
C GLY A 304 12.18 10.80 18.24
N MET A 305 12.47 12.11 18.20
CA MET A 305 12.16 13.05 19.30
C MET A 305 10.70 13.02 19.73
N ARG A 306 9.77 12.72 18.80
CA ARG A 306 8.34 12.60 19.12
C ARG A 306 8.10 11.46 20.11
N SER A 307 8.67 10.28 19.86
CA SER A 307 8.55 9.12 20.74
C SER A 307 9.19 9.42 22.09
N PHE A 308 10.36 10.07 22.10
CA PHE A 308 11.00 10.55 23.31
C PHE A 308 10.09 11.46 24.15
N PHE A 309 9.49 12.49 23.55
CA PHE A 309 8.59 13.40 24.29
C PHE A 309 7.38 12.69 24.89
N TYR A 310 6.71 11.82 24.12
CA TYR A 310 5.54 11.10 24.64
C TYR A 310 5.90 10.05 25.69
N TRP A 311 7.11 9.49 25.63
CA TRP A 311 7.59 8.58 26.64
C TRP A 311 7.95 9.31 27.93
N THR A 312 8.68 10.43 27.83
CA THR A 312 8.97 11.31 28.96
C THR A 312 7.70 11.83 29.61
N ASP A 313 6.71 12.28 28.83
CA ASP A 313 5.42 12.76 29.32
C ASP A 313 4.65 11.68 30.09
N ALA A 314 4.65 10.43 29.58
CA ALA A 314 4.06 9.30 30.29
C ALA A 314 4.76 9.00 31.62
N VAL A 315 6.10 9.05 31.65
CA VAL A 315 6.88 8.88 32.88
C VAL A 315 6.62 10.03 33.87
N ALA A 316 6.51 11.26 33.37
CA ALA A 316 6.16 12.43 34.18
C ALA A 316 4.76 12.30 34.80
N ALA A 317 3.81 11.70 34.07
CA ALA A 317 2.47 11.37 34.56
C ALA A 317 2.43 10.13 35.49
N GLY A 318 3.59 9.53 35.80
CA GLY A 318 3.71 8.44 36.76
C GLY A 318 3.65 7.02 36.16
N ALA A 319 3.59 6.88 34.83
CA ALA A 319 3.70 5.56 34.20
C ALA A 319 5.07 4.92 34.48
N GLY A 320 5.10 3.59 34.56
CA GLY A 320 6.36 2.85 34.71
C GLY A 320 7.28 3.11 33.53
N VAL A 321 8.57 3.33 33.79
CA VAL A 321 9.56 3.66 32.77
C VAL A 321 9.69 2.51 31.78
N THR A 322 9.78 1.29 32.31
CA THR A 322 9.98 0.05 31.55
C THR A 322 8.70 -0.38 30.84
N THR A 323 7.55 -0.29 31.51
CA THR A 323 6.24 -0.68 30.96
C THR A 323 5.77 0.24 29.84
N SER A 324 6.12 1.53 29.91
CA SER A 324 5.74 2.51 28.88
C SER A 324 6.65 2.50 27.64
N LEU A 325 7.86 1.92 27.73
CA LEU A 325 8.80 1.85 26.60
C LEU A 325 8.17 1.18 25.37
N TYR A 326 7.51 0.04 25.58
CA TYR A 326 6.94 -0.75 24.49
C TYR A 326 5.85 0.01 23.71
N PRO A 327 4.74 0.48 24.34
CA PRO A 327 3.68 1.18 23.62
C PRO A 327 4.06 2.58 23.13
N LYS A 328 5.04 3.26 23.76
CA LYS A 328 5.43 4.62 23.38
C LYS A 328 6.54 4.67 22.33
N VAL A 329 7.42 3.66 22.29
CA VAL A 329 8.62 3.65 21.43
C VAL A 329 8.67 2.41 20.55
N VAL A 330 8.78 1.21 21.12
CA VAL A 330 9.10 -0.03 20.37
C VAL A 330 8.02 -0.38 19.35
N TYR A 331 6.75 -0.39 19.75
CA TYR A 331 5.64 -0.75 18.86
C TYR A 331 5.43 0.23 17.71
N LYS A 332 5.91 1.48 17.86
CA LYS A 332 5.92 2.48 16.78
C LYS A 332 7.10 2.31 15.83
N LEU A 333 8.14 1.61 16.27
CA LEU A 333 9.33 1.31 15.48
C LEU A 333 9.09 0.10 14.59
N THR A 334 8.50 -0.96 15.14
CA THR A 334 8.19 -2.17 14.40
C THR A 334 7.16 -3.02 15.15
N THR A 335 6.41 -3.81 14.39
CA THR A 335 5.51 -4.84 14.89
C THR A 335 6.01 -6.25 14.55
N ASP A 336 7.17 -6.37 13.90
CA ASP A 336 7.77 -7.66 13.55
C ASP A 336 8.45 -8.27 14.78
N PRO A 337 8.07 -9.49 15.23
CA PRO A 337 8.64 -10.11 16.42
C PRO A 337 10.16 -10.33 16.38
N GLU A 338 10.73 -10.59 15.21
CA GLU A 338 12.18 -10.81 15.06
C GLU A 338 12.95 -9.50 15.11
N GLU A 339 12.41 -8.44 14.52
CA GLU A 339 12.98 -7.08 14.65
C GLU A 339 12.90 -6.58 16.10
N ILE A 340 11.80 -6.87 16.81
CA ILE A 340 11.66 -6.52 18.23
C ILE A 340 12.72 -7.22 19.08
N LYS A 341 12.90 -8.54 18.93
CA LYS A 341 13.94 -9.29 19.66
C LYS A 341 15.34 -8.71 19.41
N LEU A 342 15.60 -8.26 18.19
CA LEU A 342 16.87 -7.65 17.85
C LEU A 342 17.09 -6.32 18.59
N LEU A 343 16.06 -5.49 18.69
CA LEU A 343 16.11 -4.23 19.44
C LEU A 343 16.27 -4.47 20.95
N GLU A 344 15.56 -5.46 21.49
CA GLU A 344 15.67 -5.86 22.89
C GLU A 344 17.08 -6.40 23.22
N ALA A 345 17.64 -7.25 22.36
CA ALA A 345 19.00 -7.74 22.50
C ALA A 345 20.03 -6.60 22.49
N ALA A 346 19.83 -5.56 21.66
CA ALA A 346 20.69 -4.39 21.65
C ALA A 346 20.63 -3.59 22.96
N LEU A 347 19.42 -3.41 23.52
CA LEU A 347 19.23 -2.77 24.83
C LEU A 347 19.91 -3.56 25.96
N GLU A 348 19.79 -4.89 25.92
CA GLU A 348 20.40 -5.79 26.91
C GLU A 348 21.93 -5.76 26.85
N GLN A 349 22.52 -5.86 25.66
CA GLN A 349 23.97 -5.81 25.46
C GLN A 349 24.60 -4.50 25.98
N ARG A 350 23.85 -3.40 25.95
CA ARG A 350 24.28 -2.09 26.48
C ARG A 350 23.92 -1.87 27.95
N GLY A 351 23.30 -2.85 28.61
CA GLY A 351 22.87 -2.77 30.00
C GLY A 351 21.75 -1.76 30.25
N LEU A 352 21.01 -1.35 29.21
CA LEU A 352 20.01 -0.30 29.32
C LEU A 352 18.74 -0.76 30.02
N PHE A 353 18.40 -2.05 30.00
CA PHE A 353 17.31 -2.57 30.84
C PHE A 353 17.59 -2.38 32.34
N ALA A 354 18.82 -2.60 32.78
CA ALA A 354 19.22 -2.35 34.17
C ALA A 354 19.19 -0.85 34.50
N ALA A 355 19.64 -0.01 33.56
CA ALA A 355 19.56 1.45 33.71
C ALA A 355 18.11 1.96 33.77
N LEU A 356 17.19 1.36 33.02
CA LEU A 356 15.76 1.68 33.05
C LEU A 356 15.12 1.30 34.39
N ALA A 357 15.47 0.14 34.95
CA ALA A 357 15.03 -0.25 36.29
C ALA A 357 15.53 0.73 37.37
N GLY A 358 16.78 1.19 37.26
CA GLY A 358 17.32 2.26 38.11
C GLY A 358 16.58 3.59 37.95
N ALA A 359 16.28 3.98 36.71
CA ALA A 359 15.50 5.17 36.41
C ALA A 359 14.05 5.07 36.92
N GLU A 360 13.46 3.87 36.94
CA GLU A 360 12.14 3.61 37.48
C GLU A 360 12.10 3.83 39.00
N ALA A 361 13.11 3.34 39.72
CA ALA A 361 13.27 3.60 41.16
C ALA A 361 13.51 5.09 41.45
N GLU A 362 14.35 5.78 40.68
CA GLU A 362 14.55 7.23 40.83
C GLU A 362 13.29 8.05 40.49
N ALA A 363 12.52 7.63 39.49
CA ALA A 363 11.25 8.27 39.14
C ALA A 363 10.14 8.01 40.18
N ALA A 364 10.21 6.90 40.92
CA ALA A 364 9.34 6.62 42.05
C ALA A 364 9.76 7.45 43.29
N ALA A 365 11.05 7.48 43.63
CA ALA A 365 11.57 8.25 44.75
C ALA A 365 11.35 9.77 44.59
N GLY A 366 11.42 10.29 43.36
CA GLY A 366 11.09 11.68 43.05
C GLY A 366 9.61 12.03 43.24
N ARG A 367 8.70 11.04 43.30
CA ARG A 367 7.27 11.24 43.65
C ARG A 367 7.07 11.28 45.16
N GLU A 368 7.76 10.40 45.89
CA GLU A 368 7.71 10.35 47.36
C GLU A 368 8.27 11.64 47.98
N ALA A 369 9.32 12.24 47.39
CA ALA A 369 9.88 13.51 47.86
C ALA A 369 8.96 14.74 47.67
N VAL A 370 7.85 14.60 46.92
CA VAL A 370 6.84 15.67 46.71
C VAL A 370 5.64 15.49 47.65
N LEU A 371 5.56 14.37 48.38
CA LEU A 371 4.43 13.97 49.22
C LEU A 371 4.88 13.70 50.68
N GLU A 372 5.03 14.74 51.51
CA GLU A 372 4.99 14.66 52.99
C GLU A 372 4.82 16.08 53.61
N PRO A 373 4.17 16.26 54.79
CA PRO A 373 2.72 16.16 54.98
C PRO A 373 2.11 17.38 55.73
N ASP A 374 0.85 17.75 55.44
CA ASP A 374 0.02 18.46 56.43
C ASP A 374 -0.86 17.40 57.12
N GLN A 375 -0.53 17.15 58.38
CA GLN A 375 -1.23 16.27 59.29
C GLN A 375 -2.52 16.93 59.80
N GLU A 376 -3.61 16.17 59.90
CA GLU A 376 -4.21 15.89 61.20
C GLU A 376 -5.13 14.65 61.09
N ALA A 377 -4.90 13.73 62.02
CA ALA A 377 -5.52 12.43 62.13
C ALA A 377 -6.71 12.48 63.08
N GLU A 378 -7.73 11.63 62.87
CA GLU A 378 -8.42 10.92 63.94
C GLU A 378 -8.91 9.53 63.47
N PRO A 379 -9.02 8.53 64.39
CA PRO A 379 -8.86 7.13 64.04
C PRO A 379 -10.16 6.31 63.96
N GLU A 380 -10.06 5.28 63.12
CA GLU A 380 -10.74 3.98 63.02
C GLU A 380 -11.88 3.61 64.00
N GLN A 381 -12.94 3.04 63.42
CA GLN A 381 -13.50 1.76 63.89
C GLN A 381 -14.36 1.09 62.79
N GLU A 382 -13.81 0.03 62.19
CA GLU A 382 -14.59 -0.97 61.46
C GLU A 382 -15.23 -1.93 62.46
N ALA A 383 -16.55 -2.15 62.33
CA ALA A 383 -17.23 -3.32 62.87
C ALA A 383 -18.28 -3.79 61.87
N GLU A 384 -17.94 -4.93 61.28
CA GLU A 384 -18.69 -5.82 60.42
C GLU A 384 -20.00 -6.32 61.09
N ALA A 385 -21.03 -6.53 60.26
CA ALA A 385 -21.95 -7.69 60.26
C ALA A 385 -23.46 -7.36 60.16
N ALA A 386 -23.99 -7.81 59.02
CA ALA A 386 -25.24 -8.55 58.85
C ALA A 386 -26.59 -7.83 59.01
N ARG A 387 -27.40 -7.86 57.94
CA ARG A 387 -28.54 -8.81 57.80
C ARG A 387 -29.33 -8.62 56.48
N PRO A 388 -30.09 -9.65 56.05
CA PRO A 388 -30.57 -9.79 54.69
C PRO A 388 -32.00 -9.27 54.44
N ALA A 389 -32.29 -9.15 53.14
CA ALA A 389 -33.57 -9.28 52.43
C ALA A 389 -34.90 -9.33 53.21
N ALA A 390 -35.85 -8.47 52.85
CA ALA A 390 -37.16 -8.89 52.33
C ALA A 390 -38.02 -7.68 51.89
N GLU A 391 -38.64 -7.90 50.73
CA GLU A 391 -39.84 -7.28 50.13
C GLU A 391 -40.81 -6.53 51.07
N ASN A 392 -41.25 -5.34 50.65
CA ASN A 392 -42.55 -5.19 49.96
C ASN A 392 -42.83 -3.72 49.62
N GLY A 393 -43.40 -3.52 48.43
CA GLY A 393 -43.57 -2.22 47.82
C GLY A 393 -44.73 -1.35 48.32
N ARG A 394 -44.79 -0.15 47.75
CA ARG A 394 -46.02 0.58 47.36
C ARG A 394 -45.66 1.85 46.58
N GLU A 395 -46.03 1.85 45.30
CA GLU A 395 -46.65 2.94 44.51
C GLU A 395 -47.13 4.18 45.30
N ARG A 396 -47.15 5.45 44.88
CA ARG A 396 -46.99 6.28 43.65
C ARG A 396 -46.62 7.70 44.18
N HIS A 397 -45.97 8.64 43.50
CA HIS A 397 -46.42 9.45 42.35
C HIS A 397 -45.30 10.45 41.97
N LYS A 398 -45.02 10.60 40.67
CA LYS A 398 -44.28 11.74 40.06
C LYS A 398 -45.22 12.96 39.92
N PRO A 399 -44.67 14.19 39.80
CA PRO A 399 -44.34 14.73 38.48
C PRO A 399 -42.95 15.36 38.35
N GLN A 400 -42.40 15.24 37.13
CA GLN A 400 -41.19 15.87 36.56
C GLN A 400 -41.36 17.41 36.47
N ARG A 401 -40.31 18.25 36.40
CA ARG A 401 -39.28 18.31 35.34
C ARG A 401 -38.26 19.42 35.68
N ARG A 402 -36.95 19.19 35.44
CA ARG A 402 -35.98 20.01 34.66
C ARG A 402 -34.51 19.84 35.13
N THR A 403 -33.62 19.75 34.13
CA THR A 403 -32.24 20.31 34.02
C THR A 403 -31.18 19.80 35.02
N ASP A 404 -29.91 19.56 34.70
CA ASP A 404 -29.06 19.66 33.50
C ASP A 404 -27.72 18.93 33.83
N ALA A 405 -26.89 18.74 32.80
CA ALA A 405 -25.43 18.62 32.84
C ALA A 405 -24.83 17.23 33.13
N GLU A 406 -24.62 16.51 32.03
CA GLU A 406 -23.80 15.30 31.89
C GLU A 406 -22.30 15.61 32.02
N ALA A 407 -21.64 14.76 32.81
CA ALA A 407 -20.20 14.57 32.80
C ALA A 407 -19.81 13.66 31.63
N VAL A 408 -18.69 14.00 30.97
CA VAL A 408 -18.05 13.18 29.93
C VAL A 408 -17.00 12.30 30.59
N GLU A 409 -17.19 10.98 30.53
CA GLU A 409 -16.13 9.99 30.72
C GLU A 409 -15.93 9.19 29.42
N ILE A 410 -14.66 9.07 29.04
CA ILE A 410 -14.16 8.38 27.86
C ILE A 410 -13.61 7.03 28.32
N HIS A 411 -14.13 5.93 27.78
CA HIS A 411 -13.45 4.63 27.83
C HIS A 411 -13.49 3.90 26.49
N THR A 412 -12.29 3.80 25.90
CA THR A 412 -11.66 2.63 25.24
C THR A 412 -12.47 1.77 24.27
N TRP A 413 -12.05 1.86 22.99
CA TRP A 413 -12.50 1.04 21.87
C TRP A 413 -11.78 -0.31 21.82
N GLY A 414 -12.58 -1.39 21.72
CA GLY A 414 -12.18 -2.71 21.25
C GLY A 414 -13.21 -3.21 20.23
N ALA A 415 -12.70 -3.80 19.15
CA ALA A 415 -13.31 -4.70 18.17
C ALA A 415 -14.79 -4.51 17.77
N VAL A 416 -15.02 -4.20 16.48
CA VAL A 416 -16.30 -4.42 15.81
C VAL A 416 -16.07 -5.38 14.64
N GLU A 417 -16.58 -6.59 14.81
CA GLU A 417 -17.09 -7.42 13.72
C GLU A 417 -18.48 -6.92 13.32
N VAL A 418 -18.77 -6.98 12.02
CA VAL A 418 -20.02 -6.57 11.40
C VAL A 418 -20.83 -7.82 11.13
N GLU A 419 -21.99 -7.99 11.77
CA GLU A 419 -23.10 -8.72 11.17
C GLU A 419 -24.44 -8.02 11.43
N SER A 420 -25.23 -8.11 10.37
CA SER A 420 -26.49 -7.47 10.06
C SER A 420 -27.68 -8.20 10.66
N GLU A 421 -28.72 -7.48 11.08
CA GLU A 421 -30.10 -7.97 11.01
C GLU A 421 -31.10 -6.81 11.05
N LEU A 422 -32.01 -6.78 10.08
CA LEU A 422 -33.20 -5.92 10.05
C LEU A 422 -34.44 -6.81 10.21
N GLN A 423 -34.97 -6.77 11.43
CA GLN A 423 -36.37 -6.59 11.84
C GLN A 423 -37.47 -7.53 11.30
N GLU A 424 -37.94 -8.40 12.19
CA GLU A 424 -39.31 -8.95 12.20
C GLU A 424 -40.31 -7.93 12.76
N GLN A 425 -41.50 -7.84 12.15
CA GLN A 425 -42.71 -7.26 12.72
C GLN A 425 -43.81 -8.32 12.76
N THR A 426 -44.37 -8.54 13.94
CA THR A 426 -45.65 -9.24 14.14
C THR A 426 -46.69 -8.22 14.58
N ASP A 427 -47.89 -8.28 14.00
CA ASP A 427 -49.13 -8.44 14.77
C ASP A 427 -50.33 -8.72 13.85
N ALA A 428 -51.27 -9.48 14.38
CA ALA A 428 -52.36 -10.17 13.71
C ALA A 428 -53.66 -9.36 13.62
N GLU A 429 -54.47 -9.60 12.59
CA GLU A 429 -55.93 -9.78 12.66
C GLU A 429 -56.46 -10.31 11.31
N GLY A 430 -57.34 -11.31 11.34
CA GLY A 430 -57.74 -12.10 10.17
C GLY A 430 -58.93 -11.55 9.39
N ILE A 431 -59.18 -12.14 8.20
CA ILE A 431 -60.48 -12.51 7.61
C ILE A 431 -60.21 -13.44 6.41
N ALA A 432 -61.03 -14.49 6.29
CA ALA A 432 -60.93 -15.61 5.34
C ALA A 432 -61.52 -15.31 3.94
N LEU A 433 -61.05 -16.02 2.89
CA LEU A 433 -61.89 -16.59 1.80
C LEU A 433 -61.12 -17.52 0.81
N LYS A 434 -61.48 -18.81 0.87
CA LYS A 434 -61.66 -19.89 -0.15
C LYS A 434 -60.73 -20.07 -1.39
N LYS A 435 -60.02 -21.22 -1.33
CA LYS A 435 -59.92 -22.40 -2.25
C LYS A 435 -60.45 -22.34 -3.70
N ALA A 436 -59.59 -22.81 -4.62
CA ALA A 436 -59.77 -23.92 -5.61
C ALA A 436 -58.90 -23.62 -6.86
N ALA A 437 -58.42 -24.55 -7.69
CA ALA A 437 -58.17 -26.00 -7.70
C ALA A 437 -57.62 -26.32 -9.13
N GLY A 438 -56.89 -27.43 -9.28
CA GLY A 438 -56.78 -28.18 -10.54
C GLY A 438 -55.44 -28.01 -11.27
N SER A 439 -54.50 -28.98 -11.27
CA SER A 439 -54.51 -30.33 -11.89
C SER A 439 -54.11 -30.25 -13.39
N GLU A 440 -53.35 -31.14 -14.05
CA GLU A 440 -53.07 -32.60 -13.97
C GLU A 440 -51.71 -32.89 -14.64
N GLU A 441 -50.88 -33.80 -14.11
CA GLU A 441 -50.57 -35.18 -14.59
C GLU A 441 -49.53 -35.30 -15.73
N GLY A 442 -48.61 -36.29 -15.75
CA GLY A 442 -48.47 -37.49 -14.91
C GLY A 442 -47.23 -38.35 -15.22
N SER A 443 -46.97 -39.25 -14.26
CA SER A 443 -46.41 -40.64 -14.26
C SER A 443 -45.31 -41.08 -15.26
N ALA A 444 -44.45 -42.06 -15.03
CA ALA A 444 -43.89 -42.88 -13.93
C ALA A 444 -43.09 -43.99 -14.67
N GLY A 445 -41.95 -44.48 -14.16
CA GLY A 445 -41.28 -45.61 -14.82
C GLY A 445 -39.90 -46.01 -14.29
N ALA A 446 -39.93 -46.91 -13.30
CA ALA A 446 -38.94 -47.85 -12.74
C ALA A 446 -37.49 -48.02 -13.32
N LEU A 447 -36.55 -48.04 -12.36
CA LEU A 447 -35.47 -49.03 -12.07
C LEU A 447 -34.85 -49.87 -13.21
N ILE A 448 -33.50 -49.93 -13.23
CA ILE A 448 -32.63 -51.13 -13.06
C ILE A 448 -31.17 -50.72 -13.33
N ALA A 449 -30.28 -50.98 -12.37
CA ALA A 449 -28.83 -51.03 -12.56
C ALA A 449 -28.40 -52.50 -12.78
N PRO A 450 -27.43 -52.81 -13.65
CA PRO A 450 -26.85 -54.14 -13.70
C PRO A 450 -25.60 -54.21 -12.80
N ALA A 451 -25.48 -55.33 -12.09
CA ALA A 451 -24.29 -55.79 -11.42
C ALA A 451 -23.71 -57.02 -12.13
N ASP A 452 -22.43 -57.26 -11.84
CA ASP A 452 -21.66 -58.51 -11.85
C ASP A 452 -20.76 -58.87 -13.04
N GLY A 453 -19.54 -59.25 -12.65
CA GLY A 453 -18.50 -59.88 -13.46
C GLY A 453 -17.13 -59.93 -12.75
N GLU A 454 -17.04 -60.63 -11.62
CA GLU A 454 -15.77 -61.04 -10.98
C GLU A 454 -15.13 -62.25 -11.69
N SER A 455 -13.80 -62.41 -11.58
CA SER A 455 -13.15 -63.73 -11.48
C SER A 455 -11.77 -63.68 -10.80
N SER A 456 -11.72 -64.25 -9.58
CA SER A 456 -10.76 -65.20 -8.95
C SER A 456 -9.23 -64.98 -9.04
N GLU A 457 -8.37 -65.28 -8.05
CA GLU A 457 -8.33 -66.43 -7.12
C GLU A 457 -7.66 -66.13 -5.75
N ASN A 458 -7.96 -66.99 -4.79
CA ASN A 458 -7.62 -66.95 -3.35
C ASN A 458 -6.18 -67.36 -3.01
N GLY A 459 -5.68 -66.83 -1.89
CA GLY A 459 -4.58 -67.41 -1.11
C GLY A 459 -5.13 -68.18 0.12
N ASP A 460 -4.55 -69.35 0.35
CA ASP A 460 -4.90 -70.35 1.37
C ASP A 460 -4.20 -70.02 2.70
N ASP A 461 -4.94 -69.44 3.65
CA ASP A 461 -4.78 -69.58 5.10
C ASP A 461 -5.74 -68.57 5.79
N GLY A 462 -6.89 -69.08 6.21
CA GLY A 462 -8.06 -68.31 6.63
C GLY A 462 -7.94 -67.59 7.99
N GLU A 463 -7.23 -66.46 8.02
CA GLU A 463 -7.47 -65.38 8.99
C GLU A 463 -7.40 -63.99 8.32
N PRO A 464 -8.47 -63.17 8.34
CA PRO A 464 -8.41 -61.79 7.86
C PRO A 464 -7.55 -60.94 8.80
N ARG A 465 -6.37 -60.53 8.31
CA ARG A 465 -5.55 -59.48 8.94
C ARG A 465 -6.28 -58.15 8.88
N TYR A 466 -6.66 -57.66 10.06
CA TYR A 466 -7.09 -56.28 10.28
C TYR A 466 -5.96 -55.32 9.89
N HIS A 467 -6.16 -54.52 8.84
CA HIS A 467 -5.49 -53.23 8.75
C HIS A 467 -6.25 -52.27 9.66
N GLN A 468 -5.65 -51.97 10.82
CA GLN A 468 -6.07 -50.88 11.69
C GLN A 468 -6.12 -49.59 10.88
N ALA A 469 -7.33 -49.04 10.75
CA ALA A 469 -7.55 -47.70 10.27
C ALA A 469 -6.85 -46.72 11.21
N ASN A 470 -5.92 -45.93 10.67
CA ASN A 470 -5.46 -44.72 11.34
C ASN A 470 -6.54 -43.64 11.12
N PRO A 471 -7.10 -43.03 12.18
CA PRO A 471 -8.19 -42.07 12.06
C PRO A 471 -7.64 -40.64 11.98
N GLU A 472 -7.37 -40.12 10.78
CA GLU A 472 -7.06 -38.70 10.61
C GLU A 472 -7.81 -38.11 9.40
N THR A 473 -8.86 -37.36 9.75
CA THR A 473 -9.50 -36.25 9.01
C THR A 473 -9.78 -36.45 7.51
N MET A 474 -11.01 -36.84 7.19
CA MET A 474 -11.58 -36.61 5.86
C MET A 474 -11.63 -35.09 5.58
N PRO A 475 -11.19 -34.61 4.40
CA PRO A 475 -11.44 -33.22 4.02
C PRO A 475 -12.95 -33.00 3.91
N ALA A 476 -13.46 -31.90 4.47
CA ALA A 476 -14.86 -31.50 4.34
C ALA A 476 -15.31 -31.62 2.87
N GLU A 477 -16.45 -32.26 2.62
CA GLU A 477 -16.96 -32.63 1.29
C GLU A 477 -16.92 -31.45 0.27
N ASP A 478 -17.05 -30.22 0.77
CA ASP A 478 -16.92 -28.97 0.03
C ASP A 478 -15.56 -28.78 -0.65
N ALA A 479 -14.46 -29.15 0.01
CA ALA A 479 -13.11 -29.01 -0.54
C ALA A 479 -12.86 -29.96 -1.72
N VAL A 480 -13.45 -31.15 -1.69
CA VAL A 480 -13.39 -32.13 -2.78
C VAL A 480 -14.26 -31.68 -3.95
N ARG A 481 -15.49 -31.21 -3.65
CA ARG A 481 -16.40 -30.68 -4.67
C ARG A 481 -15.81 -29.48 -5.41
N ARG A 482 -15.25 -28.51 -4.68
CA ARG A 482 -14.57 -27.32 -5.26
C ARG A 482 -13.40 -27.73 -6.15
N ARG A 483 -12.53 -28.66 -5.71
CA ARG A 483 -11.42 -29.17 -6.53
C ARG A 483 -11.90 -29.80 -7.85
N ARG A 484 -13.03 -30.53 -7.81
CA ARG A 484 -13.62 -31.14 -9.00
C ARG A 484 -14.18 -30.10 -9.98
N GLU A 485 -14.84 -29.06 -9.46
CA GLU A 485 -15.37 -27.95 -10.27
C GLU A 485 -14.23 -27.14 -10.93
N GLU A 486 -13.17 -26.84 -10.18
CA GLU A 486 -11.98 -26.16 -10.71
C GLU A 486 -11.31 -26.99 -11.81
N ARG A 487 -11.08 -28.28 -11.58
CA ARG A 487 -10.52 -29.17 -12.61
C ARG A 487 -11.39 -29.20 -13.86
N ALA A 488 -12.71 -29.26 -13.71
CA ALA A 488 -13.64 -29.25 -14.84
C ALA A 488 -13.56 -27.93 -15.63
N GLN A 489 -13.45 -26.79 -14.94
CA GLN A 489 -13.27 -25.49 -15.58
C GLN A 489 -11.95 -25.40 -16.34
N LEU A 490 -10.82 -25.78 -15.71
CA LEU A 490 -9.50 -25.75 -16.35
C LEU A 490 -9.46 -26.61 -17.62
N ASN A 491 -10.11 -27.78 -17.57
CA ASN A 491 -10.24 -28.67 -18.72
C ASN A 491 -11.08 -28.09 -19.86
N ARG A 492 -12.18 -27.37 -19.55
CA ARG A 492 -12.99 -26.69 -20.58
C ARG A 492 -12.18 -25.61 -21.28
N GLU A 493 -11.60 -24.69 -20.52
CA GLU A 493 -10.82 -23.57 -21.03
C GLU A 493 -9.63 -24.05 -21.88
N ALA A 494 -8.94 -25.11 -21.45
CA ALA A 494 -7.81 -25.64 -22.19
C ALA A 494 -8.23 -26.36 -23.49
N ARG A 495 -9.42 -26.97 -23.53
CA ARG A 495 -9.99 -27.56 -24.77
C ARG A 495 -10.46 -26.50 -25.75
N GLU A 496 -11.04 -25.42 -25.25
CA GLU A 496 -11.44 -24.26 -26.05
C GLU A 496 -10.21 -23.61 -26.71
N ALA A 497 -9.12 -23.41 -25.95
CA ALA A 497 -7.88 -22.82 -26.46
C ALA A 497 -7.23 -23.60 -27.62
N VAL A 498 -7.48 -24.90 -27.73
CA VAL A 498 -6.90 -25.77 -28.77
C VAL A 498 -7.88 -26.19 -29.85
N ALA A 499 -9.17 -25.83 -29.72
CA ALA A 499 -10.24 -26.31 -30.61
C ALA A 499 -10.02 -25.93 -32.09
N GLU A 500 -9.54 -24.72 -32.35
CA GLU A 500 -9.27 -24.20 -33.70
C GLU A 500 -7.83 -24.50 -34.19
N SER A 501 -7.11 -25.37 -33.47
CA SER A 501 -5.71 -25.72 -33.77
C SER A 501 -5.58 -27.14 -34.33
N PRO A 502 -4.40 -27.54 -34.86
CA PRO A 502 -4.11 -28.92 -35.23
C PRO A 502 -4.30 -29.94 -34.09
N HIS A 503 -4.46 -29.48 -32.85
CA HIS A 503 -4.62 -30.31 -31.65
C HIS A 503 -6.07 -30.55 -31.22
N GLY A 504 -7.08 -30.06 -31.95
CA GLY A 504 -8.49 -30.19 -31.54
C GLY A 504 -9.00 -31.63 -31.34
N ARG A 505 -8.28 -32.64 -31.87
CA ARG A 505 -8.59 -34.08 -31.70
C ARG A 505 -7.74 -34.78 -30.63
N VAL A 506 -6.79 -34.08 -30.03
CA VAL A 506 -5.87 -34.63 -29.02
C VAL A 506 -6.59 -34.73 -27.67
N LYS A 507 -6.51 -35.89 -27.03
CA LYS A 507 -7.15 -36.11 -25.72
C LYS A 507 -6.35 -35.43 -24.61
N LEU A 508 -6.86 -34.28 -24.16
CA LEU A 508 -6.26 -33.42 -23.14
C LEU A 508 -6.90 -33.62 -21.75
N VAL A 509 -6.05 -33.69 -20.74
CA VAL A 509 -6.40 -33.63 -19.32
C VAL A 509 -5.57 -32.56 -18.61
N VAL A 510 -6.25 -31.64 -17.92
CA VAL A 510 -5.61 -30.71 -16.97
C VAL A 510 -5.72 -31.26 -15.56
N HIS A 511 -4.58 -31.30 -14.87
CA HIS A 511 -4.42 -31.74 -13.49
C HIS A 511 -4.09 -30.57 -12.58
N ARG A 512 -4.56 -30.64 -11.34
CA ARG A 512 -4.15 -29.76 -10.24
C ARG A 512 -3.55 -30.65 -9.15
N PRO A 513 -2.21 -30.78 -9.07
CA PRO A 513 -1.56 -31.65 -8.10
C PRO A 513 -1.86 -31.25 -6.66
N ASP A 514 -1.98 -32.24 -5.79
CA ASP A 514 -1.94 -32.05 -4.34
C ASP A 514 -0.48 -32.02 -3.84
N PHE A 515 -0.28 -31.63 -2.58
CA PHE A 515 1.02 -31.62 -1.91
C PHE A 515 0.92 -32.33 -0.56
N ASP A 516 2.05 -32.82 -0.07
CA ASP A 516 2.19 -33.47 1.23
C ASP A 516 3.18 -32.70 2.14
N GLU A 517 3.34 -33.16 3.37
CA GLU A 517 4.23 -32.54 4.35
C GLU A 517 5.71 -32.66 3.94
N ALA A 518 6.08 -33.71 3.19
CA ALA A 518 7.41 -33.86 2.63
C ALA A 518 7.71 -32.75 1.61
N GLY A 519 6.79 -32.47 0.69
CA GLY A 519 6.89 -31.38 -0.27
C GLY A 519 6.93 -30.01 0.41
N ARG A 520 6.22 -29.82 1.52
CA ARG A 520 6.31 -28.59 2.33
C ARG A 520 7.73 -28.35 2.84
N ASN A 521 8.33 -29.37 3.45
CA ASN A 521 9.68 -29.31 4.01
C ASN A 521 10.74 -29.12 2.91
N GLU A 522 10.57 -29.78 1.76
CA GLU A 522 11.47 -29.64 0.61
C GLU A 522 11.44 -28.21 0.06
N TYR A 523 10.24 -27.62 -0.11
CA TYR A 523 10.09 -26.24 -0.56
C TYR A 523 10.78 -25.27 0.39
N GLU A 524 10.54 -25.38 1.70
CA GLU A 524 11.12 -24.47 2.69
C GLU A 524 12.66 -24.55 2.69
N ARG A 525 13.23 -25.75 2.54
CA ARG A 525 14.67 -25.93 2.43
C ARG A 525 15.24 -25.21 1.21
N MET A 526 14.67 -25.45 0.02
CA MET A 526 15.14 -24.83 -1.23
C MET A 526 14.92 -23.32 -1.26
N SER A 527 13.78 -22.84 -0.77
CA SER A 527 13.47 -21.41 -0.71
C SER A 527 14.45 -20.67 0.21
N ARG A 528 14.80 -21.21 1.39
CA ARG A 528 15.80 -20.60 2.29
C ARG A 528 17.16 -20.38 1.61
N GLU A 529 17.59 -21.31 0.76
CA GLU A 529 18.85 -21.19 0.01
C GLU A 529 18.79 -20.09 -1.07
N LEU A 530 17.64 -19.93 -1.73
CA LEU A 530 17.45 -18.99 -2.85
C LEU A 530 17.04 -17.58 -2.42
N LEU A 531 16.43 -17.45 -1.23
CA LEU A 531 15.84 -16.21 -0.74
C LEU A 531 16.80 -15.02 -0.70
N PRO A 532 18.10 -15.14 -0.32
CA PRO A 532 19.03 -14.01 -0.34
C PRO A 532 19.21 -13.43 -1.76
N VAL A 533 19.33 -14.30 -2.76
CA VAL A 533 19.53 -13.91 -4.16
C VAL A 533 18.26 -13.25 -4.70
N VAL A 534 17.10 -13.87 -4.44
CA VAL A 534 15.79 -13.33 -4.86
C VAL A 534 15.53 -11.96 -4.21
N ARG A 535 15.80 -11.81 -2.91
CA ARG A 535 15.65 -10.54 -2.18
C ARG A 535 16.54 -9.43 -2.73
N GLU A 536 17.78 -9.75 -3.10
CA GLU A 536 18.70 -8.76 -3.67
C GLU A 536 18.17 -8.22 -5.01
N ILE A 537 17.69 -9.09 -5.89
CA ILE A 537 17.16 -8.67 -7.20
C ILE A 537 15.81 -7.97 -7.02
N ALA A 538 14.93 -8.47 -6.16
CA ALA A 538 13.65 -7.82 -5.82
C ALA A 538 13.86 -6.40 -5.31
N ARG A 539 14.84 -6.18 -4.42
CA ARG A 539 15.17 -4.84 -3.89
C ARG A 539 15.56 -3.86 -5.01
N LYS A 540 16.20 -4.32 -6.08
CA LYS A 540 16.56 -3.49 -7.24
C LYS A 540 15.36 -3.27 -8.18
N ALA A 541 14.44 -4.22 -8.27
CA ALA A 541 13.28 -4.20 -9.16
C ALA A 541 12.07 -3.42 -8.59
N LEU A 542 11.85 -3.48 -7.27
CA LEU A 542 10.74 -2.82 -6.57
C LEU A 542 10.61 -1.30 -6.89
N PRO A 543 11.71 -0.52 -6.88
CA PRO A 543 11.63 0.90 -7.22
C PRO A 543 11.19 1.19 -8.67
N LEU A 544 11.37 0.25 -9.61
CA LEU A 544 10.96 0.40 -11.00
C LEU A 544 9.45 0.21 -11.15
N LEU A 545 8.88 -0.79 -10.47
CA LEU A 545 7.45 -1.04 -10.42
C LEU A 545 6.66 0.12 -9.80
N GLU A 546 7.22 0.74 -8.76
CA GLU A 546 6.62 1.90 -8.12
C GLU A 546 6.59 3.13 -9.03
N GLN A 547 7.35 3.15 -10.13
CA GLN A 547 7.49 4.28 -11.06
C GLN A 547 6.64 4.18 -12.32
N GLU A 548 5.90 3.08 -12.55
CA GLU A 548 5.10 2.92 -13.77
C GLU A 548 3.99 4.00 -13.86
N PRO A 549 4.06 4.91 -14.86
CA PRO A 549 3.05 5.92 -15.04
C PRO A 549 1.81 5.34 -15.73
N THR A 550 0.64 5.47 -15.12
CA THR A 550 -0.64 5.16 -15.80
C THR A 550 -0.89 6.20 -16.86
N ALA A 551 -1.09 5.77 -18.11
CA ALA A 551 -1.52 6.63 -19.20
C ALA A 551 -3.05 6.76 -19.30
N GLU A 552 -3.81 6.00 -18.50
CA GLU A 552 -5.27 5.97 -18.58
C GLU A 552 -5.92 7.19 -17.90
N PHE A 553 -6.82 7.84 -18.63
CA PHE A 553 -7.69 8.88 -18.10
C PHE A 553 -9.11 8.33 -17.98
N ALA A 554 -9.69 8.43 -16.80
CA ALA A 554 -11.12 8.29 -16.62
C ALA A 554 -11.79 9.54 -17.23
N ARG A 555 -12.71 9.32 -18.18
CA ARG A 555 -13.45 10.37 -18.89
C ARG A 555 -14.76 10.66 -18.17
N HIS A 556 -15.42 11.74 -18.55
CA HIS A 556 -16.72 12.13 -18.01
C HIS A 556 -16.72 12.44 -16.51
N HIS A 557 -15.76 13.23 -16.06
CA HIS A 557 -15.75 13.81 -14.73
C HIS A 557 -16.15 15.29 -14.78
N ALA A 558 -16.84 15.75 -13.75
CA ALA A 558 -17.19 17.16 -13.56
C ALA A 558 -15.95 18.06 -13.37
N TYR A 559 -14.81 17.48 -12.97
CA TYR A 559 -13.52 18.16 -12.83
C TYR A 559 -12.38 17.18 -13.13
N GLY A 560 -11.22 17.68 -13.57
CA GLY A 560 -10.10 16.82 -13.95
C GLY A 560 -8.95 17.59 -14.61
N SER A 561 -7.84 16.91 -14.84
CA SER A 561 -6.59 17.51 -15.35
C SER A 561 -6.62 17.84 -16.84
N ARG A 562 -7.64 17.39 -17.59
CA ARG A 562 -7.78 17.66 -19.03
C ARG A 562 -9.23 17.99 -19.39
N PHE A 563 -9.46 19.14 -20.01
CA PHE A 563 -10.75 19.51 -20.58
C PHE A 563 -11.02 18.72 -21.88
N GLN A 564 -12.23 18.20 -22.00
CA GLN A 564 -12.76 17.38 -23.09
C GLN A 564 -13.84 18.19 -23.81
N ALA A 565 -13.44 18.91 -24.86
CA ALA A 565 -14.35 19.77 -25.63
C ALA A 565 -15.48 18.97 -26.32
N ASP A 566 -15.22 17.70 -26.65
CA ASP A 566 -16.19 16.74 -27.19
C ASP A 566 -17.30 16.41 -26.20
N ALA A 567 -16.97 16.34 -24.90
CA ALA A 567 -17.94 16.05 -23.84
C ALA A 567 -18.87 17.24 -23.53
N VAL A 568 -18.52 18.47 -23.94
CA VAL A 568 -19.38 19.66 -23.79
C VAL A 568 -20.71 19.50 -24.53
N ALA A 569 -20.70 18.77 -25.65
CA ALA A 569 -21.89 18.53 -26.45
C ALA A 569 -22.95 17.69 -25.73
N HIS A 570 -22.54 16.85 -24.77
CA HIS A 570 -23.45 15.98 -24.01
C HIS A 570 -24.22 16.73 -22.92
N ARG A 571 -23.88 18.01 -22.64
CA ARG A 571 -24.54 18.88 -21.64
C ARG A 571 -24.69 18.25 -20.25
N ASP A 572 -23.89 17.23 -19.95
CA ASP A 572 -23.83 16.51 -18.68
C ASP A 572 -22.76 17.12 -17.76
N PHE A 573 -22.12 18.22 -18.19
CA PHE A 573 -21.07 18.99 -17.50
C PHE A 573 -19.85 18.15 -17.06
N ASN A 574 -19.76 16.91 -17.55
CA ASN A 574 -18.67 15.98 -17.34
C ASN A 574 -17.60 16.20 -18.43
N ALA A 575 -17.20 17.46 -18.58
CA ALA A 575 -16.30 17.90 -19.64
C ALA A 575 -14.82 17.73 -19.28
N PHE A 576 -14.49 16.98 -18.23
CA PHE A 576 -13.11 16.80 -17.79
C PHE A 576 -12.74 15.32 -17.67
N ALA A 577 -11.49 15.01 -17.96
CA ALA A 577 -10.90 13.71 -17.73
C ALA A 577 -9.93 13.80 -16.54
N LYS A 578 -9.97 12.81 -15.65
CA LYS A 578 -9.04 12.66 -14.54
C LYS A 578 -8.11 11.48 -14.82
N LYS A 579 -6.80 11.70 -14.71
CA LYS A 579 -5.81 10.62 -14.83
C LYS A 579 -6.08 9.60 -13.73
N ARG A 580 -6.19 8.32 -14.08
CA ARG A 580 -6.34 7.26 -13.08
C ARG A 580 -5.07 7.19 -12.25
N PRO A 581 -5.17 7.00 -10.93
CA PRO A 581 -3.99 6.75 -10.11
C PRO A 581 -3.26 5.48 -10.60
N PRO A 582 -1.93 5.42 -10.51
CA PRO A 582 -1.17 4.20 -10.80
C PRO A 582 -1.69 3.06 -9.96
N THR A 583 -2.15 2.03 -10.67
CA THR A 583 -2.78 0.84 -10.14
C THR A 583 -1.78 0.10 -9.25
N ASP A 584 -2.25 -0.41 -8.11
CA ASP A 584 -1.45 -1.21 -7.18
C ASP A 584 -0.98 -2.56 -7.76
N SER A 585 -1.38 -2.90 -8.99
CA SER A 585 -0.95 -4.11 -9.70
C SER A 585 0.08 -3.77 -10.78
N PRO A 586 1.25 -4.43 -10.80
CA PRO A 586 2.29 -4.17 -11.79
C PRO A 586 1.79 -4.41 -13.22
N SER A 587 2.35 -3.68 -14.20
CA SER A 587 1.95 -3.78 -15.60
C SER A 587 2.33 -5.11 -16.27
N LEU A 588 3.12 -5.93 -15.60
CA LEU A 588 3.62 -7.22 -16.07
C LEU A 588 2.83 -8.39 -15.50
N ALA A 589 2.47 -9.35 -16.35
CA ALA A 589 2.07 -10.70 -15.95
C ALA A 589 3.07 -11.73 -16.49
N VAL A 590 3.41 -12.74 -15.67
CA VAL A 590 4.41 -13.75 -15.99
C VAL A 590 3.79 -15.15 -16.03
N ALA A 591 4.07 -15.92 -17.08
CA ALA A 591 3.79 -17.34 -17.15
C ALA A 591 5.09 -18.14 -17.28
N LEU A 592 5.22 -19.22 -16.51
CA LEU A 592 6.34 -20.15 -16.60
C LEU A 592 5.81 -21.53 -17.02
N ARG A 593 6.27 -22.01 -18.18
CA ARG A 593 6.08 -23.38 -18.65
C ARG A 593 7.28 -24.22 -18.24
N VAL A 594 7.03 -25.39 -17.65
CA VAL A 594 8.05 -26.38 -17.30
C VAL A 594 7.82 -27.64 -18.13
N ASP A 595 8.78 -27.97 -19.00
CA ASP A 595 8.79 -29.25 -19.69
C ASP A 595 9.00 -30.37 -18.66
N GLU A 596 8.03 -31.30 -18.58
CA GLU A 596 8.06 -32.46 -17.69
C GLU A 596 8.25 -33.76 -18.47
N SER A 597 8.92 -33.71 -19.62
CA SER A 597 9.32 -34.90 -20.39
C SER A 597 10.47 -35.68 -19.73
N ALA A 598 10.68 -36.92 -20.18
CA ALA A 598 11.69 -37.83 -19.66
C ALA A 598 13.13 -37.30 -19.81
N SER A 599 13.41 -36.50 -20.84
CA SER A 599 14.74 -35.95 -21.09
C SER A 599 15.18 -34.91 -20.04
N MET A 600 14.22 -34.36 -19.29
CA MET A 600 14.47 -33.46 -18.17
C MET A 600 15.00 -34.18 -16.91
N ALA A 601 14.90 -35.51 -16.84
CA ALA A 601 15.47 -36.30 -15.74
C ALA A 601 17.02 -36.35 -15.77
N ALA A 602 17.64 -36.06 -16.92
CA ALA A 602 19.07 -36.15 -17.09
C ALA A 602 19.81 -34.93 -16.50
N PHE A 603 21.07 -35.12 -16.09
CA PHE A 603 22.03 -34.06 -15.75
C PHE A 603 21.55 -32.98 -14.75
N GLY A 604 20.64 -33.32 -13.83
CA GLY A 604 20.12 -32.36 -12.83
C GLY A 604 19.25 -31.25 -13.41
N ARG A 605 18.79 -31.38 -14.67
CA ARG A 605 17.98 -30.37 -15.37
C ARG A 605 16.67 -30.08 -14.66
N LEU A 606 15.97 -31.13 -14.21
CA LEU A 606 14.73 -31.01 -13.45
C LEU A 606 14.93 -30.29 -12.11
N GLU A 607 16.01 -30.58 -11.39
CA GLU A 607 16.32 -29.93 -10.11
C GLU A 607 16.62 -28.44 -10.32
N ALA A 608 17.39 -28.11 -11.37
CA ALA A 608 17.63 -26.73 -11.76
C ALA A 608 16.33 -26.01 -12.14
N ALA A 609 15.44 -26.66 -12.91
CA ALA A 609 14.14 -26.13 -13.27
C ALA A 609 13.28 -25.86 -12.02
N LYS A 610 13.19 -26.81 -11.07
CA LYS A 610 12.50 -26.61 -9.79
C LYS A 610 13.03 -25.40 -9.04
N ARG A 611 14.35 -25.27 -8.89
CA ARG A 611 14.97 -24.13 -8.19
C ARG A 611 14.66 -22.81 -8.90
N ALA A 612 14.64 -22.79 -10.23
CA ALA A 612 14.26 -21.62 -11.00
C ALA A 612 12.79 -21.23 -10.81
N VAL A 613 11.90 -22.23 -10.83
CA VAL A 613 10.47 -22.06 -10.61
C VAL A 613 10.20 -21.45 -9.23
N ILE A 614 10.86 -21.96 -8.18
CA ILE A 614 10.77 -21.41 -6.81
C ILE A 614 11.23 -19.95 -6.79
N ALA A 615 12.41 -19.66 -7.37
CA ALA A 615 12.95 -18.30 -7.36
C ALA A 615 12.05 -17.29 -8.11
N VAL A 616 11.49 -17.70 -9.27
CA VAL A 616 10.54 -16.87 -10.03
C VAL A 616 9.25 -16.66 -9.26
N TYR A 617 8.72 -17.72 -8.63
CA TYR A 617 7.50 -17.63 -7.83
C TYR A 617 7.68 -16.68 -6.64
N ASP A 618 8.72 -16.89 -5.83
CA ASP A 618 9.03 -16.05 -4.67
C ASP A 618 9.30 -14.59 -5.09
N PHE A 619 10.04 -14.37 -6.19
CA PHE A 619 10.28 -13.03 -6.74
C PHE A 619 8.98 -12.33 -7.14
N CYS A 620 8.13 -13.00 -7.94
CA CYS A 620 6.87 -12.43 -8.40
C CYS A 620 5.95 -12.12 -7.23
N ARG A 621 5.87 -13.01 -6.23
CA ARG A 621 5.11 -12.79 -5.00
C ARG A 621 5.61 -11.59 -4.20
N MET A 622 6.92 -11.43 -4.07
CA MET A 622 7.52 -10.27 -3.38
C MET A 622 7.27 -8.94 -4.11
N CYS A 623 7.25 -8.97 -5.45
CA CYS A 623 7.04 -7.80 -6.29
C CYS A 623 5.56 -7.54 -6.64
N GLY A 624 4.62 -8.37 -6.16
CA GLY A 624 3.20 -8.25 -6.49
C GLY A 624 2.84 -8.61 -7.94
N ILE A 625 3.75 -9.26 -8.67
CA ILE A 625 3.59 -9.64 -10.08
C ILE A 625 2.70 -10.88 -10.18
N PRO A 626 1.58 -10.83 -10.93
CA PRO A 626 0.76 -12.01 -11.22
C PRO A 626 1.59 -13.06 -11.96
N VAL A 627 1.62 -14.28 -11.39
CA VAL A 627 2.42 -15.39 -11.91
C VAL A 627 1.57 -16.64 -12.07
N MET A 628 1.74 -17.36 -13.19
CA MET A 628 1.22 -18.71 -13.39
C MET A 628 2.34 -19.68 -13.72
N ILE A 629 2.25 -20.90 -13.18
CA ILE A 629 3.26 -21.95 -13.35
C ILE A 629 2.56 -23.24 -13.77
N TYR A 630 2.97 -23.73 -14.93
CA TYR A 630 2.35 -24.87 -15.60
C TYR A 630 3.42 -25.85 -16.04
N GLY A 631 3.23 -27.13 -15.77
CA GLY A 631 4.04 -28.20 -16.33
C GLY A 631 3.28 -29.01 -17.37
N ASP A 632 3.99 -29.67 -18.27
CA ASP A 632 3.34 -30.47 -19.31
C ASP A 632 4.10 -31.74 -19.69
N THR A 633 3.34 -32.77 -20.05
CA THR A 633 3.85 -34.01 -20.65
C THR A 633 2.83 -34.55 -21.66
N ALA A 634 3.29 -35.37 -22.58
CA ALA A 634 2.49 -36.05 -23.59
C ALA A 634 2.59 -37.57 -23.45
N ASP A 635 1.61 -38.27 -24.02
CA ASP A 635 1.58 -39.72 -24.15
C ASP A 635 1.64 -40.49 -22.82
N VAL A 636 0.86 -40.05 -21.82
CA VAL A 636 0.66 -40.80 -20.57
C VAL A 636 -0.14 -42.08 -20.86
N SER A 637 -1.14 -42.00 -21.74
CA SER A 637 -1.87 -43.17 -22.23
C SER A 637 -2.59 -42.87 -23.56
N ARG A 638 -3.20 -43.89 -24.20
CA ARG A 638 -4.05 -43.68 -25.39
C ARG A 638 -5.30 -42.82 -25.11
N LEU A 639 -5.70 -42.69 -23.86
CA LEU A 639 -6.83 -41.87 -23.42
C LEU A 639 -6.41 -40.50 -22.88
N GLU A 640 -5.11 -40.32 -22.62
CA GLU A 640 -4.50 -39.10 -22.10
C GLU A 640 -3.22 -38.82 -22.89
N GLN A 641 -3.43 -38.23 -24.07
CA GLN A 641 -2.38 -37.95 -25.04
C GLN A 641 -1.63 -36.66 -24.70
N MET A 642 -2.27 -35.75 -23.97
CA MET A 642 -1.67 -34.54 -23.43
C MET A 642 -2.12 -34.31 -21.99
N SER A 643 -1.16 -34.02 -21.11
CA SER A 643 -1.40 -33.71 -19.71
C SER A 643 -0.75 -32.38 -19.37
N VAL A 644 -1.54 -31.49 -18.76
CA VAL A 644 -1.07 -30.18 -18.29
C VAL A 644 -1.29 -30.11 -16.79
N PHE A 645 -0.28 -29.70 -16.03
CA PHE A 645 -0.29 -29.61 -14.58
C PHE A 645 -0.28 -28.14 -14.17
N ALA A 646 -1.40 -27.66 -13.62
CA ALA A 646 -1.53 -26.30 -13.10
C ALA A 646 -1.02 -26.27 -11.66
N TYR A 647 0.19 -25.73 -11.46
CA TYR A 647 0.80 -25.60 -10.14
C TYR A 647 0.46 -24.27 -9.46
N ALA A 648 0.38 -23.19 -10.24
CA ALA A 648 -0.07 -21.86 -9.82
C ALA A 648 -0.86 -21.19 -10.95
N ASP A 649 -1.94 -20.47 -10.62
CA ASP A 649 -2.84 -19.83 -11.62
C ASP A 649 -3.09 -18.34 -11.31
N LEU A 650 -3.35 -17.53 -12.35
CA LEU A 650 -3.64 -16.10 -12.25
C LEU A 650 -5.00 -15.79 -11.61
N LYS A 651 -6.02 -16.64 -11.82
CA LYS A 651 -7.39 -16.36 -11.37
C LYS A 651 -7.57 -16.50 -9.85
N ARG A 652 -6.71 -17.28 -9.19
CA ARG A 652 -6.83 -17.59 -7.77
C ARG A 652 -5.44 -17.75 -7.15
N LEU A 653 -5.07 -16.80 -6.30
CA LEU A 653 -3.88 -16.88 -5.47
C LEU A 653 -4.15 -17.83 -4.30
N ASP A 654 -3.68 -19.08 -4.41
CA ASP A 654 -3.68 -20.01 -3.28
C ASP A 654 -2.31 -19.91 -2.56
N PRO A 655 -2.27 -19.54 -1.27
CA PRO A 655 -1.02 -19.51 -0.49
C PRO A 655 -0.23 -20.82 -0.53
N ASP A 656 -0.90 -21.94 -0.77
CA ASP A 656 -0.32 -23.27 -0.79
C ASP A 656 0.15 -23.73 -2.18
N ASP A 657 -0.07 -22.94 -3.24
CA ASP A 657 0.46 -23.25 -4.59
C ASP A 657 1.98 -23.45 -4.58
N ARG A 658 2.68 -22.75 -3.68
CA ARG A 658 4.13 -22.90 -3.47
C ARG A 658 4.55 -24.34 -3.17
N TYR A 659 3.75 -25.09 -2.43
CA TYR A 659 4.06 -26.47 -2.05
C TYR A 659 3.78 -27.44 -3.20
N ARG A 660 2.79 -27.14 -4.05
CA ARG A 660 2.46 -27.93 -5.25
C ARG A 660 3.63 -27.97 -6.24
N LEU A 661 4.47 -26.94 -6.27
CA LEU A 661 5.66 -26.88 -7.13
C LEU A 661 6.60 -28.06 -6.92
N MET A 662 6.60 -28.71 -5.75
CA MET A 662 7.43 -29.90 -5.51
C MET A 662 6.97 -31.12 -6.32
N GLY A 663 5.71 -31.14 -6.78
CA GLY A 663 5.13 -32.16 -7.64
C GLY A 663 5.62 -32.13 -9.10
N ILE A 664 6.49 -31.18 -9.47
CA ILE A 664 7.15 -31.15 -10.78
C ILE A 664 8.07 -32.38 -10.91
N ARG A 665 7.91 -33.17 -11.97
CA ARG A 665 8.72 -34.37 -12.21
C ARG A 665 8.81 -34.74 -13.69
N ALA A 666 9.92 -35.32 -14.09
CA ALA A 666 10.06 -35.89 -15.43
C ALA A 666 9.13 -37.10 -15.61
N ARG A 667 8.40 -37.14 -16.73
CA ARG A 667 7.40 -38.16 -17.06
C ARG A 667 7.70 -38.78 -18.42
N SER A 668 6.88 -38.51 -19.44
CA SER A 668 6.90 -39.20 -20.74
C SER A 668 7.41 -38.25 -21.84
N ASN A 669 6.63 -38.00 -22.87
CA ASN A 669 6.96 -37.17 -24.03
C ASN A 669 6.52 -35.71 -23.82
N ASN A 670 6.68 -34.85 -24.84
CA ASN A 670 6.22 -33.45 -24.84
C ASN A 670 5.49 -33.08 -26.15
N ARG A 671 4.45 -32.25 -26.05
CA ARG A 671 3.71 -31.70 -27.21
C ARG A 671 3.65 -30.17 -27.10
N ASP A 672 4.81 -29.56 -27.31
CA ASP A 672 5.11 -28.18 -26.93
C ASP A 672 4.18 -27.13 -27.54
N GLY A 673 3.84 -27.24 -28.83
CA GLY A 673 2.96 -26.27 -29.49
C GLY A 673 1.59 -26.18 -28.83
N MET A 674 1.04 -27.34 -28.43
CA MET A 674 -0.22 -27.43 -27.69
C MET A 674 -0.10 -26.82 -26.29
N ALA A 675 0.98 -27.14 -25.55
CA ALA A 675 1.21 -26.61 -24.21
C ALA A 675 1.36 -25.08 -24.22
N LEU A 676 2.19 -24.56 -25.14
CA LEU A 676 2.39 -23.12 -25.31
C LEU A 676 1.08 -22.41 -25.64
N ARG A 677 0.26 -22.97 -26.52
CA ARG A 677 -1.05 -22.39 -26.87
C ARG A 677 -1.98 -22.28 -25.67
N ILE A 678 -2.11 -23.34 -24.86
CA ILE A 678 -2.98 -23.35 -23.68
C ILE A 678 -2.55 -22.27 -22.66
N ILE A 679 -1.25 -22.19 -22.38
CA ILE A 679 -0.70 -21.25 -21.40
C ILE A 679 -0.78 -19.81 -21.95
N ALA A 680 -0.49 -19.62 -23.24
CA ALA A 680 -0.50 -18.30 -23.87
C ALA A 680 -1.89 -17.70 -24.00
N GLU A 681 -2.93 -18.49 -24.31
CA GLU A 681 -4.32 -18.00 -24.36
C GLU A 681 -4.78 -17.52 -22.98
N ARG A 682 -4.41 -18.26 -21.92
CA ARG A 682 -4.68 -17.83 -20.53
C ARG A 682 -3.97 -16.53 -20.17
N LEU A 683 -2.68 -16.42 -20.52
CA LEU A 683 -1.91 -15.21 -20.24
C LEU A 683 -2.40 -14.02 -21.07
N ALA A 684 -2.86 -14.24 -22.31
CA ALA A 684 -3.42 -13.21 -23.18
C ALA A 684 -4.70 -12.58 -22.61
N ALA A 685 -5.50 -13.35 -21.87
CA ALA A 685 -6.70 -12.86 -21.18
C ALA A 685 -6.42 -11.98 -19.96
N SER A 686 -5.15 -11.84 -19.54
CA SER A 686 -4.75 -11.07 -18.37
C SER A 686 -4.83 -9.55 -18.63
N PRO A 687 -5.29 -8.73 -17.66
CA PRO A 687 -5.46 -7.28 -17.84
C PRO A 687 -4.14 -6.49 -17.95
N GLN A 688 -3.00 -7.10 -17.63
CA GLN A 688 -1.67 -6.50 -17.62
C GLN A 688 -1.23 -6.12 -19.04
N SER A 689 -0.57 -4.98 -19.21
CA SER A 689 -0.14 -4.49 -20.51
C SER A 689 1.03 -5.30 -21.08
N THR A 690 1.95 -5.73 -20.23
CA THR A 690 3.10 -6.56 -20.60
C THR A 690 2.83 -8.00 -20.17
N LYS A 691 2.99 -8.95 -21.09
CA LYS A 691 2.71 -10.36 -20.86
C LYS A 691 3.92 -11.18 -21.28
N LEU A 692 4.55 -11.86 -20.33
CA LEU A 692 5.79 -12.61 -20.56
C LEU A 692 5.57 -14.09 -20.29
N LEU A 693 5.83 -14.94 -21.29
CA LEU A 693 5.79 -16.39 -21.18
C LEU A 693 7.20 -16.97 -21.35
N ILE A 694 7.69 -17.67 -20.33
CA ILE A 694 9.02 -18.29 -20.33
C ILE A 694 8.85 -19.81 -20.37
N SER A 695 9.49 -20.48 -21.33
CA SER A 695 9.47 -21.94 -21.47
C SER A 695 10.81 -22.55 -21.03
N LEU A 696 10.80 -23.36 -19.98
CA LEU A 696 11.93 -24.16 -19.51
C LEU A 696 11.88 -25.53 -20.21
N SER A 697 12.77 -25.76 -21.17
CA SER A 697 12.82 -27.00 -21.95
C SER A 697 14.24 -27.26 -22.47
N ASP A 698 14.52 -28.50 -22.81
CA ASP A 698 15.73 -28.91 -23.52
C ASP A 698 15.59 -28.83 -25.06
N GLY A 699 14.41 -28.44 -25.56
CA GLY A 699 14.21 -28.09 -26.97
C GLY A 699 13.98 -29.26 -27.92
N GLN A 700 13.61 -30.43 -27.41
CA GLN A 700 13.33 -31.62 -28.21
C GLN A 700 11.83 -31.94 -28.25
N PRO A 701 11.03 -31.32 -29.13
CA PRO A 701 9.60 -31.59 -29.19
C PRO A 701 9.33 -32.95 -29.85
N LYS A 702 8.76 -33.89 -29.09
CA LYS A 702 8.46 -35.25 -29.52
C LYS A 702 7.28 -35.82 -28.76
N ALA A 703 6.22 -36.19 -29.48
CA ALA A 703 5.11 -37.02 -28.98
C ALA A 703 4.92 -38.27 -29.85
N MET A 704 3.74 -38.92 -29.78
CA MET A 704 3.35 -40.05 -30.65
C MET A 704 3.65 -39.78 -32.13
N GLU A 705 3.60 -40.84 -32.95
CA GLU A 705 4.12 -40.90 -34.34
C GLU A 705 3.70 -39.74 -35.27
N ASP A 706 2.67 -38.97 -34.92
CA ASP A 706 2.17 -37.80 -35.66
C ASP A 706 2.88 -36.47 -35.35
N TYR A 707 3.70 -36.37 -34.30
CA TYR A 707 4.25 -35.09 -33.83
C TYR A 707 5.75 -35.18 -33.46
N ALA A 708 6.60 -34.95 -34.47
CA ALA A 708 8.05 -34.83 -34.32
C ALA A 708 8.66 -33.98 -35.45
N GLY A 709 9.92 -33.56 -35.28
CA GLY A 709 10.73 -32.94 -36.34
C GLY A 709 10.13 -31.65 -36.89
N SER A 710 10.04 -31.52 -38.22
CA SER A 710 9.61 -30.29 -38.89
C SER A 710 8.15 -29.90 -38.61
N VAL A 711 7.28 -30.88 -38.34
CA VAL A 711 5.87 -30.65 -37.99
C VAL A 711 5.78 -29.93 -36.65
N ALA A 712 6.47 -30.45 -35.64
CA ALA A 712 6.49 -29.85 -34.30
C ALA A 712 7.15 -28.46 -34.29
N MET A 713 8.26 -28.29 -35.02
CA MET A 713 8.92 -26.97 -35.13
C MET A 713 8.02 -25.94 -35.82
N ARG A 714 7.29 -26.33 -36.87
CA ARG A 714 6.37 -25.43 -37.58
C ARG A 714 5.21 -25.00 -36.67
N ASP A 715 4.65 -25.94 -35.93
CA ASP A 715 3.53 -25.70 -35.01
C ASP A 715 3.92 -24.76 -33.85
N MET A 716 5.07 -24.99 -33.21
CA MET A 716 5.60 -24.08 -32.18
C MET A 716 5.83 -22.68 -32.74
N ARG A 717 6.48 -22.55 -33.90
CA ARG A 717 6.72 -21.24 -34.55
C ARG A 717 5.43 -20.51 -34.89
N GLN A 718 4.43 -21.22 -35.40
CA GLN A 718 3.13 -20.64 -35.72
C GLN A 718 2.44 -20.15 -34.45
N THR A 719 2.47 -20.93 -33.38
CA THR A 719 1.89 -20.56 -32.07
C THR A 719 2.61 -19.34 -31.48
N ILE A 720 3.94 -19.30 -31.49
CA ILE A 720 4.72 -18.14 -31.03
C ILE A 720 4.31 -16.87 -31.82
N ALA A 721 4.29 -16.96 -33.16
CA ALA A 721 3.95 -15.82 -34.01
C ALA A 721 2.50 -15.33 -33.83
N GLU A 722 1.57 -16.24 -33.53
CA GLU A 722 0.17 -15.90 -33.28
C GLU A 722 0.00 -15.11 -31.97
N PHE A 723 0.60 -15.59 -30.88
CA PHE A 723 0.44 -14.97 -29.57
C PHE A 723 1.30 -13.72 -29.39
N GLU A 724 2.38 -13.56 -30.14
CA GLU A 724 3.10 -12.29 -30.23
C GLU A 724 2.23 -11.18 -30.80
N ARG A 725 1.38 -11.47 -31.79
CA ARG A 725 0.40 -10.49 -32.29
C ARG A 725 -0.70 -10.18 -31.26
N LYS A 726 -0.97 -11.11 -30.34
CA LYS A 726 -1.86 -10.90 -29.18
C LYS A 726 -1.14 -10.21 -28.00
N GLY A 727 0.11 -9.77 -28.17
CA GLY A 727 0.87 -9.03 -27.16
C GLY A 727 1.55 -9.90 -26.09
N VAL A 728 1.71 -11.21 -26.32
CA VAL A 728 2.45 -12.11 -25.42
C VAL A 728 3.87 -12.30 -25.93
N THR A 729 4.85 -11.89 -25.13
CA THR A 729 6.28 -12.11 -25.42
C THR A 729 6.68 -13.51 -24.96
N MET A 730 7.20 -14.34 -25.86
CA MET A 730 7.64 -15.71 -25.55
C MET A 730 9.16 -15.84 -25.55
N LEU A 731 9.72 -16.41 -24.48
CA LEU A 731 11.14 -16.66 -24.32
C LEU A 731 11.39 -18.15 -24.01
N ALA A 732 12.50 -18.68 -24.53
CA ALA A 732 12.96 -20.03 -24.18
C ALA A 732 14.16 -19.96 -23.24
N ALA A 733 14.12 -20.72 -22.16
CA ALA A 733 15.26 -20.96 -21.29
C ALA A 733 15.77 -22.38 -21.57
N ALA A 734 16.88 -22.44 -22.32
CA ALA A 734 17.47 -23.68 -22.79
C ALA A 734 18.23 -24.38 -21.67
N ILE A 735 17.81 -25.59 -21.31
CA ILE A 735 18.45 -26.40 -20.27
C ILE A 735 19.16 -27.60 -20.93
N GLY A 736 20.37 -27.41 -21.46
CA GLY A 736 21.12 -28.46 -22.14
C GLY A 736 22.03 -27.98 -23.27
N GLN A 737 22.53 -28.92 -24.09
CA GLN A 737 23.47 -28.63 -25.20
C GLN A 737 22.79 -28.33 -26.55
N ASP A 738 21.46 -28.43 -26.64
CA ASP A 738 20.69 -28.34 -27.89
C ASP A 738 20.34 -26.91 -28.33
N LYS A 739 21.31 -26.00 -28.20
CA LYS A 739 21.19 -24.56 -28.48
C LYS A 739 20.73 -24.26 -29.92
N GLU A 740 21.21 -25.03 -30.90
CA GLU A 740 20.88 -24.80 -32.31
C GLU A 740 19.41 -25.10 -32.64
N ILE A 741 18.81 -26.08 -31.96
CA ILE A 741 17.41 -26.45 -32.19
C ILE A 741 16.47 -25.40 -31.59
N ILE A 742 16.77 -24.96 -30.36
CA ILE A 742 15.99 -23.91 -29.68
C ILE A 742 16.10 -22.57 -30.42
N SER A 743 17.31 -22.19 -30.87
CA SER A 743 17.52 -21.00 -31.71
C SER A 743 16.70 -21.06 -33.00
N ARG A 744 16.59 -22.24 -33.65
CA ARG A 744 15.73 -22.40 -34.81
C ARG A 744 14.26 -22.20 -34.47
N ILE A 745 13.77 -22.64 -33.31
CA ILE A 745 12.35 -22.56 -32.95
C ILE A 745 11.94 -21.16 -32.48
N TYR A 746 12.71 -20.55 -31.57
CA TYR A 746 12.37 -19.27 -30.93
C TYR A 746 13.05 -18.04 -31.59
N GLY A 747 14.12 -18.24 -32.37
CA GLY A 747 14.92 -17.17 -32.96
C GLY A 747 16.18 -16.81 -32.15
N ASN A 748 17.16 -16.18 -32.80
CA ASN A 748 18.49 -15.91 -32.24
C ASN A 748 18.52 -14.95 -31.04
N GLU A 749 17.47 -14.14 -30.85
CA GLU A 749 17.41 -13.11 -29.80
C GLU A 749 16.52 -13.51 -28.61
N ARG A 750 15.87 -14.69 -28.65
CA ARG A 750 14.80 -15.08 -27.71
C ARG A 750 15.10 -16.33 -26.87
N PHE A 751 16.36 -16.74 -26.82
CA PHE A 751 16.80 -17.84 -25.99
C PHE A 751 17.79 -17.37 -24.91
N LEU A 752 17.58 -17.83 -23.67
CA LEU A 752 18.52 -17.64 -22.57
C LEU A 752 19.46 -18.84 -22.53
N ASP A 753 20.75 -18.62 -22.79
CA ASP A 753 21.79 -19.67 -22.72
C ASP A 753 22.16 -19.94 -21.26
N ILE A 754 21.87 -21.15 -20.81
CA ILE A 754 22.11 -21.59 -19.44
C ILE A 754 22.98 -22.85 -19.50
N THR A 755 24.25 -22.63 -19.82
CA THR A 755 25.30 -23.63 -19.67
C THR A 755 25.55 -23.96 -18.19
N ASP A 756 25.34 -22.99 -17.30
CA ASP A 756 25.44 -23.15 -15.84
C ASP A 756 24.04 -23.21 -15.20
N LEU A 757 23.65 -24.43 -14.82
CA LEU A 757 22.37 -24.72 -14.17
C LEU A 757 22.23 -24.06 -12.78
N GLN A 758 23.33 -23.74 -12.10
CA GLN A 758 23.29 -23.10 -10.78
C GLN A 758 22.93 -21.61 -10.89
N ALA A 759 23.32 -20.96 -11.99
CA ALA A 759 23.00 -19.56 -12.26
C ALA A 759 21.59 -19.33 -12.83
N LEU A 760 20.88 -20.41 -13.18
CA LEU A 760 19.55 -20.38 -13.81
C LEU A 760 18.53 -19.53 -13.03
N PRO A 761 18.36 -19.68 -11.70
CA PRO A 761 17.36 -18.92 -10.95
C PRO A 761 17.63 -17.41 -10.99
N ALA A 762 18.89 -17.01 -10.77
CA ALA A 762 19.29 -15.60 -10.77
C ALA A 762 19.13 -14.94 -12.15
N LYS A 763 19.50 -15.65 -13.22
CA LYS A 763 19.35 -15.16 -14.60
C LYS A 763 17.90 -14.97 -15.00
N LEU A 764 17.01 -15.91 -14.64
CA LEU A 764 15.58 -15.79 -14.95
C LEU A 764 14.93 -14.64 -14.20
N VAL A 765 15.21 -14.51 -12.90
CA VAL A 765 14.69 -13.39 -12.10
C VAL A 765 15.21 -12.05 -12.64
N GLY A 766 16.50 -11.97 -12.99
CA GLY A 766 17.08 -10.78 -13.63
C GLY A 766 16.52 -10.49 -15.04
N LEU A 767 16.08 -11.51 -15.78
CA LEU A 767 15.41 -11.35 -17.06
C LEU A 767 14.01 -10.76 -16.88
N ILE A 768 13.21 -11.33 -15.97
CA ILE A 768 11.87 -10.80 -15.65
C ILE A 768 11.99 -9.34 -15.20
N ALA A 769 12.98 -9.02 -14.38
CA ALA A 769 13.24 -7.66 -13.92
C ALA A 769 13.58 -6.64 -15.02
N LYS A 770 13.97 -7.08 -16.23
CA LYS A 770 14.19 -6.18 -17.40
C LYS A 770 12.91 -5.86 -18.17
N TYR A 771 11.85 -6.66 -17.96
CA TYR A 771 10.53 -6.45 -18.55
C TYR A 771 9.58 -5.71 -17.58
N LEU A 772 10.09 -5.37 -16.40
CA LEU A 772 9.61 -4.29 -15.53
C LEU A 772 10.20 -2.97 -16.04
#